data_AF-A0A1B8PEJ3-F1
#
_entry.id   AF-A0A1B8PEJ3-F1
#
_cell.length_a   1.000
_cell.length_b   1.000
_cell.length_c   1.000
_cell.angle_alpha   90.00
_cell.angle_beta   90.00
_cell.angle_gamma   90.00
#
_symmetry.space_group_name_H-M   'P 1'
#
loop_
_entity.id
_entity.type
_entity.pdbx_description
1 polymer ?
#
loop_
_entity_poly.entity_id
_entity_poly.type
_entity_poly.pdbx_seq_one_letter_code
_entity_poly.pdbx_strand_id
1 'polypeptide(L)'
;MITFSLFIPRFSFAHPEFFEKYWNERGILHRGEGFHETVFYSLEDMLNPNSVAWRRIPKQVIDYANSDDCNDNPKDGCKLFGSNTYERKWYFTDLEENRSGAEQEGEWYDFNAPYAKHFMNSFRENAPCDWCLPVLYQSYLYDKDEAGKTSRPLNALINNRVYDFNVLAIDNYRFKFPGETRGLTLTVKNQSEVRGATLQLLKMVLQDSLWEPRFDSDVYNLETQNANIRFNSTNTRLTVHENYQGDGSHFFIKFNPKEATQPVLTFDKDVTGTSNIIFETPIEDLKTLDGHQIIKVNGTADKHAFRLSGKHQKGIYTLSLQQRPEGFFTKVQERDDIAIYAQQAQASNTLFNLRLNDKNSDIFDRTLPRKGLWLRLISGNLSQDVQGKTAPVEGNRKGIQLGGDVFSLQNQDYQLSVGLMGGQAEQRSTFRNPDTDNVTTGNMKGFGAGVYATWHQLQDKQTGAYVDSWMQYQRFRHNVNSEDGTERFTSKGITASIEAGYNSLLAEHLTEKGTQIRFYLQPQAQLTYLGVNGGLTDSGNSKVNLLGSRQLQTRVGAQAKAQFTFTNGVIFQPFVAVNSIYQPKPFGVEIDGERRVINNKAVIESQLGVAVKIKSHLTLQATFNRQTSKHHQAKQGALNLLWTF
;
A
#
# COMPACT_ATOMS: atom_id res chain seq x y z
N MET A 1 -7.65 -16.07 40.50
CA MET A 1 -8.94 -15.52 40.97
C MET A 1 -8.77 -14.03 41.24
N ILE A 2 -9.77 -13.22 40.88
CA ILE A 2 -9.88 -11.81 41.26
C ILE A 2 -10.75 -11.73 42.51
N THR A 3 -10.26 -11.02 43.51
CA THR A 3 -10.84 -11.01 44.86
C THR A 3 -11.70 -9.77 45.06
N PHE A 4 -12.91 -9.97 45.58
CA PHE A 4 -13.83 -8.91 45.99
C PHE A 4 -14.19 -9.12 47.45
N SER A 5 -13.87 -8.16 48.30
CA SER A 5 -14.34 -8.20 49.69
C SER A 5 -15.74 -7.58 49.80
N LEU A 6 -16.50 -8.07 50.77
CA LEU A 6 -17.78 -7.60 51.24
C LEU A 6 -17.66 -7.47 52.75
N PHE A 7 -17.97 -6.29 53.30
CA PHE A 7 -17.92 -6.06 54.74
C PHE A 7 -19.35 -5.99 55.26
N ILE A 8 -19.66 -6.81 56.26
CA ILE A 8 -21.00 -6.94 56.85
C ILE A 8 -20.95 -6.34 58.25
N PRO A 9 -21.76 -5.31 58.58
CA PRO A 9 -21.69 -4.65 59.88
C PRO A 9 -22.07 -5.60 61.03
N ARG A 10 -21.42 -5.40 62.20
CA ARG A 10 -21.79 -6.00 63.51
C ARG A 10 -23.29 -5.74 63.72
N PHE A 11 -24.16 -6.70 63.96
CA PHE A 11 -24.43 -7.25 65.30
C PHE A 11 -25.42 -8.44 65.23
N SER A 12 -25.11 -9.46 64.43
CA SER A 12 -25.74 -10.77 64.54
C SER A 12 -24.64 -11.80 64.77
N PHE A 13 -24.78 -12.64 65.80
CA PHE A 13 -23.85 -13.76 66.07
C PHE A 13 -23.93 -14.88 65.00
N ALA A 14 -24.63 -14.64 63.88
CA ALA A 14 -24.70 -15.54 62.74
C ALA A 14 -24.54 -14.76 61.42
N HIS A 15 -23.65 -15.24 60.55
CA HIS A 15 -23.58 -14.88 59.14
C HIS A 15 -24.96 -15.17 58.51
N PRO A 16 -25.58 -14.22 57.78
CA PRO A 16 -26.94 -14.47 57.30
C PRO A 16 -26.95 -15.61 56.27
N GLU A 17 -27.70 -16.69 56.53
CA GLU A 17 -27.81 -17.87 55.65
C GLU A 17 -28.15 -17.50 54.19
N PHE A 18 -28.82 -16.36 53.98
CA PHE A 18 -29.15 -15.89 52.64
C PHE A 18 -27.92 -15.49 51.81
N PHE A 19 -26.81 -15.04 52.42
CA PHE A 19 -25.57 -14.71 51.71
C PHE A 19 -24.88 -15.98 51.22
N GLU A 20 -24.64 -16.94 52.11
CA GLU A 20 -24.07 -18.25 51.74
C GLU A 20 -24.93 -18.94 50.69
N LYS A 21 -26.25 -18.92 50.85
CA LYS A 21 -27.18 -19.46 49.85
C LYS A 21 -27.08 -18.72 48.51
N TYR A 22 -27.01 -17.39 48.52
CA TYR A 22 -26.89 -16.58 47.30
C TYR A 22 -25.60 -16.88 46.52
N TRP A 23 -24.47 -17.01 47.22
CA TRP A 23 -23.16 -17.32 46.63
C TRP A 23 -23.08 -18.78 46.18
N ASN A 24 -23.53 -19.73 47.01
CA ASN A 24 -23.52 -21.17 46.70
C ASN A 24 -24.43 -21.54 45.53
N GLU A 25 -25.66 -21.01 45.46
CA GLU A 25 -26.57 -21.24 44.32
C GLU A 25 -26.00 -20.74 43.00
N ARG A 26 -25.06 -19.79 43.05
CA ARG A 26 -24.40 -19.19 41.89
C ARG A 26 -23.00 -19.73 41.67
N GLY A 27 -22.57 -20.73 42.45
CA GLY A 27 -21.24 -21.34 42.36
C GLY A 27 -20.09 -20.39 42.65
N ILE A 28 -20.33 -19.30 43.39
CA ILE A 28 -19.29 -18.32 43.68
C ILE A 28 -18.49 -18.75 44.91
N LEU A 29 -17.18 -18.88 44.71
CA LEU A 29 -16.24 -19.13 45.79
C LEU A 29 -16.25 -17.94 46.76
N HIS A 30 -16.44 -18.21 48.04
CA HIS A 30 -16.40 -17.19 49.08
C HIS A 30 -15.69 -17.73 50.32
N ARG A 31 -15.07 -16.83 51.08
CA ARG A 31 -14.46 -17.10 52.38
C ARG A 31 -14.94 -16.03 53.36
N GLY A 32 -15.69 -16.42 54.37
CA GLY A 32 -16.20 -15.51 55.39
C GLY A 32 -15.79 -15.94 56.80
N GLU A 33 -15.37 -14.99 57.63
CA GLU A 33 -15.26 -15.14 59.09
C GLU A 33 -15.75 -13.84 59.76
N GLY A 34 -16.81 -13.95 60.57
CA GLY A 34 -17.32 -12.84 61.36
C GLY A 34 -17.79 -11.63 60.52
N PHE A 35 -16.98 -10.56 60.50
CA PHE A 35 -17.33 -9.24 59.95
C PHE A 35 -16.98 -9.06 58.48
N HIS A 36 -16.40 -10.09 57.85
CA HIS A 36 -15.83 -10.03 56.52
C HIS A 36 -16.23 -11.26 55.70
N GLU A 37 -16.77 -11.03 54.51
CA GLU A 37 -16.98 -12.06 53.50
C GLU A 37 -16.21 -11.67 52.24
N THR A 38 -15.32 -12.53 51.78
CA THR A 38 -14.56 -12.30 50.55
C THR A 38 -15.04 -13.24 49.48
N VAL A 39 -15.50 -12.67 48.37
CA VAL A 39 -16.02 -13.34 47.19
C VAL A 39 -14.94 -13.38 46.12
N PHE A 40 -14.72 -14.53 45.51
CA PHE A 40 -13.69 -14.75 44.51
C PHE A 40 -14.35 -15.06 43.16
N TYR A 41 -13.95 -14.33 42.13
CA TYR A 41 -14.30 -14.65 40.75
C TYR A 41 -13.10 -15.23 40.03
N SER A 42 -13.33 -16.20 39.15
CA SER A 42 -12.27 -16.65 38.26
C SER A 42 -11.93 -15.55 37.23
N LEU A 43 -10.77 -15.66 36.58
CA LEU A 43 -10.47 -14.76 35.46
C LEU A 43 -11.46 -14.99 34.32
N GLU A 44 -11.88 -16.23 34.08
CA GLU A 44 -12.90 -16.59 33.09
C GLU A 44 -14.23 -15.89 33.35
N ASP A 45 -14.68 -15.85 34.61
CA ASP A 45 -15.88 -15.10 35.00
C ASP A 45 -15.68 -13.60 34.74
N MET A 46 -14.51 -13.05 35.07
CA MET A 46 -14.24 -11.63 34.90
C MET A 46 -14.12 -11.24 33.42
N LEU A 47 -13.63 -12.12 32.55
CA LEU A 47 -13.58 -11.90 31.11
C LEU A 47 -14.93 -12.12 30.42
N ASN A 48 -15.89 -12.80 31.08
CA ASN A 48 -17.22 -13.02 30.54
C ASN A 48 -18.23 -11.99 31.11
N PRO A 49 -18.68 -10.97 30.33
CA PRO A 49 -19.60 -9.95 30.82
C PRO A 49 -20.99 -10.49 31.23
N ASN A 50 -21.35 -11.71 30.82
CA ASN A 50 -22.60 -12.38 31.22
C ASN A 50 -22.45 -13.22 32.50
N SER A 51 -21.23 -13.34 33.03
CA SER A 51 -20.97 -14.07 34.25
C SER A 51 -21.61 -13.39 35.46
N VAL A 52 -21.67 -14.13 36.55
CA VAL A 52 -22.14 -13.61 37.83
C VAL A 52 -21.26 -12.49 38.38
N ALA A 53 -20.00 -12.36 37.93
CA ALA A 53 -19.11 -11.29 38.36
C ALA A 53 -19.62 -9.89 37.99
N TRP A 54 -20.39 -9.79 36.91
CA TRP A 54 -20.95 -8.54 36.37
C TRP A 54 -22.45 -8.37 36.65
N ARG A 55 -23.08 -9.33 37.33
CA ARG A 55 -24.50 -9.23 37.68
C ARG A 55 -24.72 -8.23 38.81
N ARG A 56 -25.88 -7.58 38.76
CA ARG A 56 -26.39 -6.72 39.82
C ARG A 56 -26.44 -7.50 41.14
N ILE A 57 -26.02 -6.84 42.21
CA ILE A 57 -26.24 -7.36 43.55
C ILE A 57 -27.75 -7.23 43.84
N PRO A 58 -28.41 -8.28 44.37
CA PRO A 58 -29.83 -8.22 44.69
C PRO A 58 -30.17 -7.05 45.59
N LYS A 59 -31.33 -6.44 45.36
CA LYS A 59 -31.80 -5.32 46.18
C LYS A 59 -31.85 -5.69 47.67
N GLN A 60 -32.23 -6.91 48.02
CA GLN A 60 -32.23 -7.40 49.40
C GLN A 60 -30.84 -7.37 50.06
N VAL A 61 -29.78 -7.69 49.31
CA VAL A 61 -28.38 -7.60 49.78
C VAL A 61 -27.98 -6.14 49.98
N ILE A 62 -28.37 -5.26 49.04
CA ILE A 62 -28.10 -3.82 49.10
C ILE A 62 -28.85 -3.18 50.28
N ASP A 63 -30.14 -3.50 50.44
CA ASP A 63 -31.00 -2.99 51.50
C ASP A 63 -30.54 -3.50 52.87
N TYR A 64 -30.08 -4.75 52.98
CA TYR A 64 -29.46 -5.27 54.21
C TYR A 64 -28.14 -4.56 54.55
N ALA A 65 -27.37 -4.18 53.54
CA ALA A 65 -26.18 -3.34 53.73
C ALA A 65 -26.51 -1.86 54.05
N ASN A 66 -27.73 -1.40 53.76
CA ASN A 66 -28.18 -0.01 53.85
C ASN A 66 -29.28 0.24 54.90
N SER A 67 -29.69 -0.74 55.71
CA SER A 67 -30.84 -0.60 56.62
C SER A 67 -30.61 0.44 57.74
N ASP A 68 -31.69 1.09 58.19
CA ASP A 68 -31.78 2.25 59.10
C ASP A 68 -31.14 2.11 60.51
N ASP A 69 -30.46 1.00 60.82
CA ASP A 69 -29.74 0.79 62.09
C ASP A 69 -28.32 1.42 62.09
N CYS A 70 -27.96 2.23 61.09
CA CYS A 70 -26.70 2.99 61.03
C CYS A 70 -26.79 4.37 61.75
N ASN A 71 -27.60 4.54 62.81
CA ASN A 71 -28.06 5.87 63.28
C ASN A 71 -27.37 6.54 64.50
N ASP A 72 -26.50 5.89 65.28
CA ASP A 72 -26.00 6.52 66.53
C ASP A 72 -24.62 7.19 66.44
N ASN A 73 -24.00 7.28 65.25
CA ASN A 73 -22.93 8.25 64.99
C ASN A 73 -22.72 8.41 63.47
N PRO A 74 -22.94 9.59 62.86
CA PRO A 74 -22.77 9.77 61.42
C PRO A 74 -21.28 9.92 61.09
N LYS A 75 -20.52 8.82 61.15
CA LYS A 75 -19.17 8.68 60.58
C LYS A 75 -18.96 7.27 60.03
N ASP A 76 -19.04 7.15 58.70
CA ASP A 76 -18.31 6.18 57.88
C ASP A 76 -18.38 4.66 58.20
N GLY A 77 -19.53 4.12 58.63
CA GLY A 77 -19.59 2.74 59.15
C GLY A 77 -20.21 1.61 58.29
N CYS A 78 -21.04 1.88 57.29
CA CYS A 78 -21.81 0.85 56.56
C CYS A 78 -21.41 0.85 55.06
N LYS A 79 -20.39 0.07 54.65
CA LYS A 79 -19.76 0.22 53.32
C LYS A 79 -19.23 -1.10 52.75
N LEU A 80 -19.54 -1.42 51.47
CA LEU A 80 -18.88 -2.47 50.70
C LEU A 80 -17.42 -2.06 50.40
N PHE A 81 -16.44 -2.85 50.82
CA PHE A 81 -15.01 -2.61 50.51
C PHE A 81 -14.52 -3.70 49.59
N GLY A 82 -13.90 -3.38 48.45
CA GLY A 82 -12.98 -4.35 47.84
C GLY A 82 -11.55 -3.98 48.21
N SER A 83 -10.71 -4.97 48.51
CA SER A 83 -9.33 -4.73 48.90
C SER A 83 -8.47 -4.48 47.65
N ASN A 84 -7.80 -3.34 47.59
CA ASN A 84 -6.63 -3.22 46.71
C ASN A 84 -5.60 -4.28 47.17
N THR A 85 -5.15 -5.16 46.29
CA THR A 85 -4.10 -6.14 46.62
C THR A 85 -2.80 -5.45 47.07
N TYR A 86 -2.64 -4.14 46.80
CA TYR A 86 -1.41 -3.42 47.09
C TYR A 86 -1.33 -2.75 48.47
N GLU A 87 -2.45 -2.54 49.19
CA GLU A 87 -2.40 -1.76 50.45
C GLU A 87 -2.16 -2.58 51.72
N ARG A 88 -2.24 -3.91 51.66
CA ARG A 88 -1.78 -4.75 52.78
C ARG A 88 -0.27 -4.99 52.67
N LYS A 89 0.53 -4.05 53.18
CA LYS A 89 1.99 -4.17 53.34
C LYS A 89 2.47 -5.42 54.11
N TRP A 90 1.60 -6.17 54.78
CA TRP A 90 1.97 -7.34 55.58
C TRP A 90 1.86 -8.70 54.85
N TYR A 91 1.36 -8.72 53.61
CA TYR A 91 1.15 -9.99 52.87
C TYR A 91 2.24 -10.32 51.85
N PHE A 92 3.31 -9.51 51.78
CA PHE A 92 4.43 -9.70 50.84
C PHE A 92 5.77 -9.74 51.57
N THR A 93 5.85 -10.54 52.63
CA THR A 93 7.13 -10.99 53.19
C THR A 93 7.58 -12.27 52.50
N ASP A 94 8.85 -12.27 52.13
CA ASP A 94 9.64 -13.31 51.47
C ASP A 94 9.29 -14.78 51.77
N LEU A 95 9.26 -15.56 50.69
CA LEU A 95 9.79 -16.92 50.63
C LEU A 95 10.70 -16.89 49.39
N GLU A 96 12.00 -16.64 49.47
CA GLU A 96 13.02 -17.30 50.29
C GLU A 96 14.10 -16.30 50.69
N GLU A 97 14.25 -16.05 51.99
CA GLU A 97 15.53 -16.14 52.73
C GLU A 97 15.33 -15.52 54.12
N ASN A 98 15.29 -16.38 55.14
CA ASN A 98 15.32 -15.99 56.54
C ASN A 98 16.50 -15.05 56.83
N ARG A 99 16.23 -13.85 57.36
CA ARG A 99 16.76 -13.33 58.65
C ARG A 99 16.38 -11.87 58.88
N SER A 100 15.79 -11.62 60.05
CA SER A 100 15.97 -10.44 60.90
C SER A 100 16.83 -9.29 60.34
N GLY A 101 16.21 -8.14 60.09
CA GLY A 101 16.90 -6.85 59.98
C GLY A 101 16.66 -6.11 58.67
N ALA A 102 15.55 -5.36 58.60
CA ALA A 102 15.51 -4.12 57.83
C ALA A 102 14.41 -3.21 58.42
N GLU A 103 14.79 -2.38 59.39
CA GLU A 103 14.03 -1.19 59.76
C GLU A 103 14.63 0.05 59.07
N GLN A 104 13.71 0.81 58.46
CA GLN A 104 13.57 2.27 58.23
C GLN A 104 14.72 3.19 57.79
N GLU A 105 14.42 3.99 56.75
CA GLU A 105 14.31 5.47 56.76
C GLU A 105 13.60 5.92 55.46
N GLY A 106 12.54 6.73 55.40
CA GLY A 106 11.77 7.49 56.39
C GLY A 106 10.33 7.70 55.86
N GLU A 107 9.49 8.28 56.70
CA GLU A 107 8.07 7.99 56.81
C GLU A 107 7.16 8.49 55.67
N TRP A 108 6.19 7.63 55.30
CA TRP A 108 4.90 7.94 54.69
C TRP A 108 4.93 8.51 53.24
N TYR A 109 4.49 7.67 52.29
CA TYR A 109 4.13 7.96 50.89
C TYR A 109 5.20 8.64 50.00
N ASP A 110 5.95 7.85 49.21
CA ASP A 110 6.52 8.38 47.96
C ASP A 110 6.54 7.35 46.82
N PHE A 111 5.55 7.45 45.93
CA PHE A 111 5.50 6.70 44.68
C PHE A 111 6.43 7.31 43.59
N ASN A 112 7.16 8.41 43.84
CA ASN A 112 8.03 9.10 42.87
C ASN A 112 9.51 8.65 42.91
N ALA A 113 9.84 7.53 43.56
CA ALA A 113 11.21 7.06 43.62
C ALA A 113 11.78 6.74 42.21
N PRO A 114 12.95 7.30 41.82
CA PRO A 114 13.51 7.23 40.46
C PRO A 114 13.99 5.84 40.00
N TYR A 115 13.81 4.79 40.81
CA TYR A 115 14.32 3.44 40.56
C TYR A 115 13.32 2.29 40.72
N ALA A 116 12.00 2.54 40.57
CA ALA A 116 11.03 1.45 40.40
C ALA A 116 11.13 0.81 38.99
N LYS A 117 12.35 0.44 38.59
CA LYS A 117 12.62 -0.54 37.53
C LYS A 117 12.65 -1.89 38.25
N HIS A 118 11.86 -2.85 37.76
CA HIS A 118 11.86 -4.30 38.09
C HIS A 118 10.62 -4.84 38.84
N PHE A 119 9.78 -5.52 38.04
CA PHE A 119 9.00 -6.76 38.26
C PHE A 119 7.97 -6.90 39.40
N MET A 120 6.80 -7.47 39.03
CA MET A 120 6.05 -8.45 39.84
C MET A 120 5.58 -9.63 38.95
N ASN A 121 5.61 -10.83 39.51
CA ASN A 121 5.56 -12.17 38.88
C ASN A 121 4.56 -12.42 37.73
N SER A 122 5.02 -13.24 36.77
CA SER A 122 4.25 -13.93 35.72
C SER A 122 3.34 -15.05 36.27
N PHE A 123 2.19 -15.25 35.63
CA PHE A 123 1.12 -16.16 36.05
C PHE A 123 1.49 -17.67 35.96
N ARG A 124 0.96 -18.47 36.90
CA ARG A 124 0.79 -19.94 36.79
C ARG A 124 -0.71 -20.26 36.81
N GLU A 125 -1.18 -21.04 35.83
CA GLU A 125 -2.60 -21.36 35.58
C GLU A 125 -3.33 -22.10 36.72
N ASN A 126 -2.63 -22.88 37.54
CA ASN A 126 -3.27 -23.77 38.53
C ASN A 126 -2.55 -23.74 39.90
N ALA A 127 -2.60 -22.61 40.60
CA ALA A 127 -2.13 -22.52 41.98
C ALA A 127 -3.30 -22.56 42.98
N PRO A 128 -3.29 -23.47 43.98
CA PRO A 128 -4.20 -23.42 45.12
C PRO A 128 -3.97 -22.13 45.92
N CYS A 129 -5.07 -21.61 46.48
CA CYS A 129 -5.22 -20.23 46.90
C CYS A 129 -4.44 -19.84 48.16
N ASP A 130 -3.25 -19.27 47.98
CA ASP A 130 -2.60 -18.31 48.92
C ASP A 130 -2.18 -17.00 48.23
N TRP A 131 -2.20 -16.92 46.89
CA TRP A 131 -1.64 -15.79 46.11
C TRP A 131 -2.64 -15.33 45.02
N CYS A 132 -3.25 -14.16 45.20
CA CYS A 132 -4.27 -13.59 44.29
C CYS A 132 -3.66 -12.88 43.06
N LEU A 133 -4.46 -12.67 42.00
CA LEU A 133 -4.03 -12.00 40.75
C LEU A 133 -3.60 -10.53 41.00
N PRO A 134 -2.51 -10.03 40.37
CA PRO A 134 -2.19 -8.61 40.41
C PRO A 134 -3.12 -7.83 39.46
N VAL A 135 -4.07 -7.08 40.02
CA VAL A 135 -4.88 -6.05 39.33
C VAL A 135 -4.32 -4.69 39.73
N LEU A 136 -3.96 -3.83 38.77
CA LEU A 136 -3.33 -2.53 39.09
C LEU A 136 -4.35 -1.50 39.59
N TYR A 137 -5.47 -1.36 38.88
CA TYR A 137 -6.57 -0.47 39.27
C TYR A 137 -7.91 -1.20 39.23
N GLN A 138 -8.64 -1.12 40.33
CA GLN A 138 -9.98 -1.67 40.45
C GLN A 138 -10.86 -0.64 41.13
N SER A 139 -12.05 -0.39 40.59
CA SER A 139 -12.97 0.55 41.22
C SER A 139 -13.58 -0.07 42.48
N TYR A 140 -13.40 0.61 43.61
CA TYR A 140 -13.96 0.24 44.91
C TYR A 140 -14.75 1.41 45.50
N LEU A 141 -15.64 1.11 46.44
CA LEU A 141 -16.45 2.11 47.13
C LEU A 141 -15.59 3.03 48.02
N TYR A 142 -14.58 2.48 48.71
CA TYR A 142 -13.74 3.21 49.67
C TYR A 142 -12.33 2.62 49.81
N ASP A 143 -11.37 3.52 50.01
CA ASP A 143 -10.02 3.28 50.52
C ASP A 143 -9.96 3.88 51.94
N LYS A 144 -9.26 3.22 52.87
CA LYS A 144 -9.08 3.70 54.24
C LYS A 144 -7.64 4.18 54.39
N ASP A 145 -7.36 5.36 53.86
CA ASP A 145 -6.12 6.06 54.16
C ASP A 145 -6.05 6.38 55.66
N GLU A 146 -4.85 6.36 56.25
CA GLU A 146 -4.61 6.63 57.68
C GLU A 146 -5.12 8.01 58.16
N ALA A 147 -5.48 8.90 57.23
CA ALA A 147 -6.07 10.21 57.48
C ALA A 147 -7.62 10.25 57.48
N GLY A 148 -8.31 9.10 57.36
CA GLY A 148 -9.78 9.05 57.43
C GLY A 148 -10.52 9.69 56.24
N LYS A 149 -9.86 9.84 55.09
CA LYS A 149 -10.51 10.27 53.85
C LYS A 149 -10.92 9.05 53.04
N THR A 150 -12.23 8.85 52.91
CA THR A 150 -12.81 7.71 52.20
C THR A 150 -13.29 8.15 50.81
N SER A 151 -12.54 7.87 49.73
CA SER A 151 -13.00 8.21 48.36
C SER A 151 -12.62 7.16 47.31
N ARG A 152 -13.59 6.73 46.50
CA ARG A 152 -13.41 5.92 45.28
C ARG A 152 -12.45 6.61 44.31
N PRO A 153 -11.45 5.90 43.73
CA PRO A 153 -10.64 6.47 42.65
C PRO A 153 -11.53 6.67 41.41
N LEU A 154 -11.86 7.92 41.12
CA LEU A 154 -12.58 8.30 39.89
C LEU A 154 -11.61 8.58 38.73
N ASN A 155 -10.37 8.90 39.06
CA ASN A 155 -9.32 9.20 38.11
C ASN A 155 -8.04 8.48 38.52
N ALA A 156 -7.44 7.74 37.59
CA ALA A 156 -6.12 7.16 37.70
C ALA A 156 -5.21 7.79 36.65
N LEU A 157 -3.96 8.09 37.02
CA LEU A 157 -2.99 8.72 36.14
C LEU A 157 -1.69 7.92 36.12
N ILE A 158 -1.32 7.47 34.92
CA ILE A 158 -0.04 6.88 34.59
C ILE A 158 0.72 7.90 33.73
N ASN A 159 1.85 8.37 34.22
CA ASN A 159 2.58 9.49 33.61
C ASN A 159 4.08 9.22 33.66
N ASN A 160 4.73 9.16 32.49
CA ASN A 160 6.14 8.80 32.32
C ASN A 160 6.51 7.49 33.04
N ARG A 161 5.66 6.46 32.94
CA ARG A 161 5.83 5.17 33.62
C ARG A 161 5.51 3.99 32.72
N VAL A 162 6.12 2.86 33.03
CA VAL A 162 5.84 1.57 32.40
C VAL A 162 5.18 0.64 33.41
N TYR A 163 4.03 0.09 33.06
CA TYR A 163 3.29 -0.86 33.90
C TYR A 163 2.92 -2.10 33.10
N ASP A 164 3.04 -3.28 33.72
CA ASP A 164 2.78 -4.56 33.07
C ASP A 164 1.94 -5.45 33.99
N PHE A 165 0.65 -5.55 33.67
CA PHE A 165 -0.34 -6.26 34.47
C PHE A 165 -1.19 -7.18 33.61
N ASN A 166 -1.82 -8.19 34.22
CA ASN A 166 -2.80 -9.01 33.53
C ASN A 166 -4.08 -8.22 33.24
N VAL A 167 -4.55 -7.48 34.25
CA VAL A 167 -5.69 -6.58 34.14
C VAL A 167 -5.27 -5.20 34.62
N LEU A 168 -5.30 -4.25 33.71
CA LEU A 168 -4.87 -2.87 33.91
C LEU A 168 -5.91 -2.07 34.69
N ALA A 169 -7.18 -2.20 34.31
CA ALA A 169 -8.29 -1.50 34.95
C ALA A 169 -9.60 -2.30 34.91
N ILE A 170 -10.35 -2.29 36.01
CA ILE A 170 -11.68 -2.90 36.11
C ILE A 170 -12.65 -1.88 36.69
N ASP A 171 -13.79 -1.66 36.03
CA ASP A 171 -14.88 -0.82 36.55
C ASP A 171 -16.22 -1.56 36.67
N ASN A 172 -16.22 -2.58 37.51
CA ASN A 172 -17.40 -3.44 37.72
C ASN A 172 -18.45 -2.84 38.67
N TYR A 173 -18.12 -1.75 39.35
CA TYR A 173 -19.01 -1.13 40.32
C TYR A 173 -20.30 -0.61 39.68
N ARG A 174 -20.21 0.03 38.51
CA ARG A 174 -21.37 0.51 37.72
C ARG A 174 -22.40 -0.59 37.42
N PHE A 175 -21.95 -1.84 37.32
CA PHE A 175 -22.80 -2.99 37.02
C PHE A 175 -23.46 -3.59 38.25
N LYS A 176 -22.76 -3.55 39.38
CA LYS A 176 -23.26 -4.11 40.65
C LYS A 176 -24.35 -3.23 41.27
N PHE A 177 -24.33 -1.92 41.05
CA PHE A 177 -25.22 -0.95 41.70
C PHE A 177 -26.08 -0.18 40.68
N PRO A 178 -27.41 -0.41 40.65
CA PRO A 178 -28.32 0.29 39.75
C PRO A 178 -28.39 1.80 40.07
N GLY A 179 -28.18 2.65 39.06
CA GLY A 179 -28.26 4.11 39.19
C GLY A 179 -26.93 4.84 39.40
N GLU A 180 -25.81 4.11 39.51
CA GLU A 180 -24.48 4.73 39.58
C GLU A 180 -24.04 5.25 38.20
N THR A 181 -23.71 6.53 38.13
CA THR A 181 -23.24 7.19 36.90
C THR A 181 -21.74 7.46 36.90
N ARG A 182 -21.07 7.39 38.06
CA ARG A 182 -19.63 7.60 38.21
C ARG A 182 -18.86 6.34 37.82
N GLY A 183 -17.77 6.51 37.09
CA GLY A 183 -16.87 5.43 36.68
C GLY A 183 -15.42 5.86 36.65
N LEU A 184 -14.55 4.87 36.49
CA LEU A 184 -13.11 5.06 36.50
C LEU A 184 -12.65 5.66 35.17
N THR A 185 -11.94 6.78 35.25
CA THR A 185 -11.15 7.33 34.14
C THR A 185 -9.69 6.96 34.34
N LEU A 186 -9.11 6.22 33.41
CA LEU A 186 -7.67 5.94 33.38
C LEU A 186 -7.00 6.82 32.31
N THR A 187 -6.07 7.66 32.74
CA THR A 187 -5.25 8.48 31.86
C THR A 187 -3.83 7.94 31.82
N VAL A 188 -3.32 7.65 30.63
CA VAL A 188 -1.95 7.20 30.37
C VAL A 188 -1.29 8.20 29.45
N LYS A 189 -0.20 8.83 29.91
CA LYS A 189 0.42 9.92 29.16
C LYS A 189 1.93 10.03 29.25
N ASN A 190 2.52 10.86 28.40
CA ASN A 190 3.94 11.23 28.40
C ASN A 190 4.86 10.01 28.29
N GLN A 191 4.85 9.34 27.13
CA GLN A 191 5.68 8.16 26.83
C GLN A 191 5.46 6.99 27.80
N SER A 192 4.32 6.96 28.48
CA SER A 192 3.98 5.82 29.34
C SER A 192 3.63 4.60 28.50
N GLU A 193 3.98 3.43 29.02
CA GLU A 193 3.62 2.14 28.41
C GLU A 193 2.83 1.31 29.42
N VAL A 194 1.70 0.76 28.99
CA VAL A 194 0.85 -0.06 29.84
C VAL A 194 0.53 -1.37 29.14
N ARG A 195 0.66 -2.48 29.86
CA ARG A 195 0.17 -3.79 29.41
C ARG A 195 -0.90 -4.30 30.36
N GLY A 196 -1.93 -4.89 29.79
CA GLY A 196 -3.05 -5.47 30.54
C GLY A 196 -4.40 -5.11 29.97
N ALA A 197 -5.39 -5.96 30.27
CA ALA A 197 -6.75 -5.77 29.79
C ALA A 197 -7.50 -4.69 30.57
N THR A 198 -8.45 -4.02 29.91
CA THR A 198 -9.46 -3.20 30.59
C THR A 198 -10.79 -3.93 30.58
N LEU A 199 -11.49 -3.94 31.71
CA LEU A 199 -12.78 -4.61 31.83
C LEU A 199 -13.83 -3.61 32.30
N GLN A 200 -14.78 -3.29 31.45
CA GLN A 200 -15.90 -2.37 31.72
C GLN A 200 -15.48 -0.96 32.11
N LEU A 201 -14.28 -0.53 31.70
CA LEU A 201 -13.71 0.76 32.07
C LEU A 201 -14.56 1.91 31.49
N LEU A 202 -14.97 2.87 32.32
CA LEU A 202 -15.78 4.00 31.86
C LEU A 202 -15.05 4.85 30.82
N LYS A 203 -13.79 5.21 31.09
CA LYS A 203 -13.03 6.08 30.21
C LYS A 203 -11.55 5.75 30.22
N MET A 204 -10.96 5.67 29.03
CA MET A 204 -9.53 5.55 28.83
C MET A 204 -9.02 6.71 27.99
N VAL A 205 -8.01 7.41 28.49
CA VAL A 205 -7.36 8.52 27.81
C VAL A 205 -5.91 8.14 27.56
N LEU A 206 -5.51 8.01 26.30
CA LEU A 206 -4.15 7.68 25.88
C LEU A 206 -3.52 8.86 25.15
N GLN A 207 -2.42 9.40 25.69
CA GLN A 207 -1.74 10.58 25.12
C GLN A 207 -0.24 10.32 24.99
N ASP A 208 0.31 10.30 23.79
CA ASP A 208 1.74 10.00 23.56
C ASP A 208 2.19 8.72 24.31
N SER A 209 1.41 7.65 24.21
CA SER A 209 1.55 6.45 25.06
C SER A 209 1.37 5.15 24.27
N LEU A 210 1.77 4.02 24.88
CA LEU A 210 1.56 2.67 24.37
C LEU A 210 0.65 1.88 25.29
N TRP A 211 -0.38 1.23 24.74
CA TRP A 211 -1.19 0.23 25.42
C TRP A 211 -1.11 -1.12 24.70
N GLU A 212 -0.79 -2.19 25.43
CA GLU A 212 -0.81 -3.56 24.94
C GLU A 212 -1.86 -4.39 25.70
N PRO A 213 -3.09 -4.57 25.16
CA PRO A 213 -4.09 -5.45 25.74
C PRO A 213 -3.58 -6.90 25.83
N ARG A 214 -3.86 -7.59 26.95
CA ARG A 214 -3.50 -9.01 27.14
C ARG A 214 -4.65 -9.99 26.88
N PHE A 215 -5.89 -9.51 26.99
CA PHE A 215 -7.13 -10.26 26.71
C PHE A 215 -8.12 -9.35 25.98
N ASP A 216 -9.30 -9.89 25.67
CA ASP A 216 -10.46 -9.09 25.30
C ASP A 216 -10.65 -7.97 26.32
N SER A 217 -10.57 -6.75 25.80
CA SER A 217 -10.65 -5.52 26.56
C SER A 217 -11.83 -4.71 26.08
N ASP A 218 -12.44 -3.97 26.98
CA ASP A 218 -13.51 -3.06 26.65
C ASP A 218 -13.35 -1.73 27.40
N VAL A 219 -13.82 -0.68 26.75
CA VAL A 219 -13.85 0.69 27.25
C VAL A 219 -15.13 1.35 26.76
N TYR A 220 -15.77 2.13 27.63
CA TYR A 220 -16.93 2.91 27.21
C TYR A 220 -16.50 4.09 26.35
N ASN A 221 -15.65 4.97 26.88
CA ASN A 221 -15.12 6.12 26.17
C ASN A 221 -13.62 5.95 25.94
N LEU A 222 -13.18 5.90 24.69
CA LEU A 222 -11.77 5.88 24.33
C LEU A 222 -11.37 7.23 23.71
N GLU A 223 -10.43 7.91 24.34
CA GLU A 223 -9.82 9.13 23.82
C GLU A 223 -8.34 8.86 23.51
N THR A 224 -7.94 9.10 22.27
CA THR A 224 -6.57 8.92 21.81
C THR A 224 -5.97 10.24 21.34
N GLN A 225 -4.70 10.47 21.67
CA GLN A 225 -3.89 11.57 21.19
C GLN A 225 -2.47 11.04 20.91
N ASN A 226 -2.13 10.80 19.64
CA ASN A 226 -0.85 10.19 19.26
C ASN A 226 -0.54 8.91 20.08
N ALA A 227 -1.56 8.07 20.24
CA ALA A 227 -1.49 6.83 21.01
C ALA A 227 -1.14 5.63 20.11
N ASN A 228 -0.48 4.65 20.72
CA ASN A 228 -0.19 3.36 20.13
C ASN A 228 -0.94 2.28 20.91
N ILE A 229 -1.76 1.48 20.23
CA ILE A 229 -2.48 0.35 20.84
C ILE A 229 -2.05 -0.91 20.10
N ARG A 230 -1.38 -1.85 20.77
CA ARG A 230 -0.78 -3.03 20.13
C ARG A 230 -1.42 -4.34 20.59
N PHE A 231 -2.02 -5.05 19.63
CA PHE A 231 -2.57 -6.38 19.79
C PHE A 231 -1.51 -7.44 19.52
N ASN A 232 -1.01 -8.05 20.59
CA ASN A 232 0.10 -9.00 20.55
C ASN A 232 -0.32 -10.46 20.30
N SER A 233 -1.61 -10.78 20.40
CA SER A 233 -2.14 -12.16 20.28
C SER A 233 -3.50 -12.19 19.60
N THR A 234 -3.83 -13.30 18.92
CA THR A 234 -5.12 -13.57 18.27
C THR A 234 -6.32 -13.56 19.25
N ASN A 235 -6.04 -13.66 20.55
CA ASN A 235 -7.03 -13.63 21.64
C ASN A 235 -7.15 -12.24 22.29
N THR A 236 -6.60 -11.20 21.67
CA THR A 236 -6.68 -9.82 22.17
C THR A 236 -7.57 -8.99 21.27
N ARG A 237 -8.55 -8.33 21.87
CA ARG A 237 -9.54 -7.53 21.17
C ARG A 237 -9.89 -6.29 21.97
N LEU A 238 -10.44 -5.31 21.29
CA LEU A 238 -10.92 -4.09 21.92
C LEU A 238 -12.35 -3.80 21.47
N THR A 239 -13.25 -3.65 22.44
CA THR A 239 -14.60 -3.11 22.22
C THR A 239 -14.70 -1.70 22.77
N VAL A 240 -15.19 -0.76 21.94
CA VAL A 240 -15.47 0.61 22.34
C VAL A 240 -16.98 0.85 22.28
N HIS A 241 -17.60 1.14 23.42
CA HIS A 241 -19.06 1.17 23.53
C HIS A 241 -19.70 2.51 23.15
N GLU A 242 -18.96 3.62 23.24
CA GLU A 242 -19.41 4.95 22.84
C GLU A 242 -18.78 5.40 21.52
N ASN A 243 -19.17 6.58 21.03
CA ASN A 243 -18.62 7.16 19.81
C ASN A 243 -17.09 7.30 19.92
N TYR A 244 -16.38 6.96 18.84
CA TYR A 244 -14.92 7.10 18.76
C TYR A 244 -14.54 8.17 17.73
N GLN A 245 -13.61 9.04 18.11
CA GLN A 245 -13.04 10.03 17.23
C GLN A 245 -11.56 9.72 17.02
N GLY A 246 -11.20 9.29 15.81
CA GLY A 246 -9.83 9.05 15.40
C GLY A 246 -9.04 10.33 15.21
N ASP A 247 -7.85 10.39 15.82
CA ASP A 247 -6.94 11.53 15.85
C ASP A 247 -5.62 11.29 15.07
N GLY A 248 -5.52 10.17 14.35
CA GLY A 248 -4.31 9.69 13.71
C GLY A 248 -3.53 8.66 14.53
N SER A 249 -4.06 8.21 15.68
CA SER A 249 -3.45 7.15 16.49
C SER A 249 -3.32 5.81 15.75
N HIS A 250 -2.45 4.95 16.27
CA HIS A 250 -2.03 3.71 15.61
C HIS A 250 -2.52 2.48 16.37
N PHE A 251 -3.14 1.56 15.63
CA PHE A 251 -3.55 0.25 16.08
C PHE A 251 -2.65 -0.80 15.41
N PHE A 252 -1.75 -1.39 16.18
CA PHE A 252 -0.79 -2.39 15.73
C PHE A 252 -1.36 -3.80 15.91
N ILE A 253 -1.28 -4.61 14.87
CA ILE A 253 -1.67 -6.02 14.88
C ILE A 253 -0.39 -6.82 14.60
N LYS A 254 0.09 -7.52 15.62
CA LYS A 254 1.38 -8.22 15.58
C LYS A 254 1.28 -9.62 14.99
N PHE A 255 0.13 -10.27 15.10
CA PHE A 255 -0.10 -11.61 14.55
C PHE A 255 -0.58 -11.54 13.10
N ASN A 256 -0.59 -12.68 12.40
CA ASN A 256 -1.14 -12.73 11.05
C ASN A 256 -2.65 -12.48 11.11
N PRO A 257 -3.19 -11.44 10.44
CA PRO A 257 -4.61 -11.11 10.52
C PRO A 257 -5.53 -12.27 10.16
N LYS A 258 -5.08 -13.20 9.30
CA LYS A 258 -5.82 -14.41 8.92
C LYS A 258 -6.19 -15.31 10.10
N GLU A 259 -5.39 -15.28 11.16
CA GLU A 259 -5.58 -16.10 12.35
C GLU A 259 -6.66 -15.55 13.29
N ALA A 260 -7.07 -14.29 13.09
CA ALA A 260 -8.18 -13.72 13.83
C ALA A 260 -9.52 -14.32 13.36
N THR A 261 -10.14 -15.15 14.18
CA THR A 261 -11.48 -15.69 13.85
C THR A 261 -12.61 -14.67 13.99
N GLN A 262 -12.34 -13.50 14.57
CA GLN A 262 -13.29 -12.43 14.85
C GLN A 262 -12.59 -11.07 14.75
N PRO A 263 -13.33 -9.97 14.61
CA PRO A 263 -12.76 -8.62 14.52
C PRO A 263 -11.87 -8.28 15.72
N VAL A 264 -10.70 -7.73 15.45
CA VAL A 264 -9.74 -7.29 16.48
C VAL A 264 -10.27 -6.04 17.20
N LEU A 265 -10.97 -5.18 16.46
CA LEU A 265 -11.59 -3.96 16.94
C LEU A 265 -13.10 -4.02 16.71
N THR A 266 -13.88 -3.67 17.73
CA THR A 266 -15.34 -3.52 17.63
C THR A 266 -15.74 -2.16 18.18
N PHE A 267 -16.49 -1.39 17.39
CA PHE A 267 -17.09 -0.12 17.80
C PHE A 267 -18.61 -0.27 17.79
N ASP A 268 -19.25 -0.05 18.94
CA ASP A 268 -20.70 -0.23 19.06
C ASP A 268 -21.50 0.95 18.52
N LYS A 269 -20.87 2.13 18.39
CA LYS A 269 -21.50 3.35 17.87
C LYS A 269 -20.66 3.99 16.76
N ASP A 270 -20.83 5.29 16.57
CA ASP A 270 -20.30 6.03 15.42
C ASP A 270 -18.78 6.22 15.54
N VAL A 271 -18.09 6.13 14.40
CA VAL A 271 -16.66 6.38 14.27
C VAL A 271 -16.41 7.56 13.32
N THR A 272 -15.75 8.59 13.82
CA THR A 272 -15.39 9.79 13.05
C THR A 272 -13.87 10.00 13.03
N GLY A 273 -13.37 10.86 12.14
CA GLY A 273 -11.94 11.16 12.04
C GLY A 273 -11.15 10.06 11.32
N THR A 274 -9.88 9.87 11.67
CA THR A 274 -9.01 8.87 11.00
C THR A 274 -8.06 8.21 11.99
N SER A 275 -7.91 6.90 11.89
CA SER A 275 -6.92 6.10 12.62
C SER A 275 -6.12 5.19 11.69
N ASN A 276 -4.93 4.81 12.10
CA ASN A 276 -4.01 4.01 11.31
C ASN A 276 -3.98 2.56 11.81
N ILE A 277 -4.16 1.59 10.92
CA ILE A 277 -3.94 0.18 11.19
C ILE A 277 -2.54 -0.20 10.70
N ILE A 278 -1.76 -0.92 11.51
CA ILE A 278 -0.41 -1.38 11.16
C ILE A 278 -0.33 -2.89 11.40
N PHE A 279 -0.03 -3.66 10.34
CA PHE A 279 0.39 -5.05 10.50
C PHE A 279 1.91 -5.08 10.74
N GLU A 280 2.35 -5.55 11.92
CA GLU A 280 3.79 -5.58 12.26
C GLU A 280 4.50 -6.83 11.70
N THR A 281 3.75 -7.90 11.42
CA THR A 281 4.32 -9.13 10.85
C THR A 281 4.19 -9.12 9.32
N PRO A 282 5.29 -9.41 8.58
CA PRO A 282 5.23 -9.55 7.13
C PRO A 282 4.23 -10.63 6.72
N ILE A 283 3.34 -10.30 5.79
CA ILE A 283 2.36 -11.25 5.24
C ILE A 283 2.88 -11.73 3.88
N GLU A 284 3.30 -13.00 3.81
CA GLU A 284 3.83 -13.57 2.57
C GLU A 284 2.74 -13.86 1.54
N ASP A 285 1.58 -14.35 1.98
CA ASP A 285 0.44 -14.67 1.11
C ASP A 285 -0.72 -13.70 1.31
N LEU A 286 -0.60 -12.53 0.68
CA LEU A 286 -1.64 -11.51 0.70
C LEU A 286 -2.96 -12.03 0.14
N LYS A 287 -2.95 -12.93 -0.84
CA LYS A 287 -4.16 -13.39 -1.53
C LYS A 287 -5.18 -14.00 -0.59
N THR A 288 -4.72 -14.67 0.46
CA THR A 288 -5.61 -15.31 1.44
C THR A 288 -6.25 -14.36 2.44
N LEU A 289 -5.86 -13.08 2.44
CA LEU A 289 -6.46 -12.06 3.28
C LEU A 289 -7.65 -11.34 2.62
N ASP A 290 -8.01 -11.58 1.36
CA ASP A 290 -9.12 -10.81 0.75
C ASP A 290 -10.44 -11.05 1.49
N GLY A 291 -11.10 -9.95 1.92
CA GLY A 291 -12.39 -9.99 2.58
C GLY A 291 -12.37 -10.40 4.06
N HIS A 292 -11.23 -10.35 4.75
CA HIS A 292 -11.15 -10.63 6.18
C HIS A 292 -11.54 -9.39 7.02
N GLN A 293 -12.45 -9.56 7.99
CA GLN A 293 -12.93 -8.44 8.80
C GLN A 293 -11.96 -8.12 9.93
N ILE A 294 -11.34 -6.93 9.89
CA ILE A 294 -10.41 -6.49 10.94
C ILE A 294 -11.14 -5.66 11.99
N ILE A 295 -12.08 -4.83 11.53
CA ILE A 295 -12.80 -3.86 12.35
C ILE A 295 -14.28 -4.03 12.10
N LYS A 296 -15.04 -4.15 13.19
CA LYS A 296 -16.49 -4.12 13.16
C LYS A 296 -16.98 -2.78 13.67
N VAL A 297 -17.96 -2.20 12.96
CA VAL A 297 -18.64 -0.97 13.38
C VAL A 297 -20.14 -1.24 13.32
N ASN A 298 -20.82 -1.11 14.46
CA ASN A 298 -22.27 -1.27 14.54
C ASN A 298 -23.02 0.04 14.24
N GLY A 299 -22.39 1.19 14.46
CA GLY A 299 -22.89 2.51 14.07
C GLY A 299 -22.47 2.91 12.65
N THR A 300 -22.33 4.22 12.42
CA THR A 300 -21.82 4.78 11.17
C THR A 300 -20.31 5.05 11.25
N ALA A 301 -19.60 5.01 10.12
CA ALA A 301 -18.18 5.34 10.07
C ALA A 301 -17.86 6.28 8.91
N ASP A 302 -17.02 7.28 9.18
CA ASP A 302 -16.44 8.13 8.13
C ASP A 302 -15.73 7.27 7.07
N LYS A 303 -15.73 7.72 5.80
CA LYS A 303 -15.12 7.01 4.67
C LYS A 303 -13.66 6.62 4.91
N HIS A 304 -12.95 7.42 5.68
CA HIS A 304 -11.54 7.27 6.00
C HIS A 304 -11.30 7.09 7.51
N ALA A 305 -12.28 6.56 8.25
CA ALA A 305 -12.18 6.28 9.68
C ALA A 305 -10.96 5.40 10.01
N PHE A 306 -10.66 4.43 9.13
CA PHE A 306 -9.46 3.60 9.25
C PHE A 306 -8.76 3.47 7.90
N ARG A 307 -7.43 3.51 7.94
CA ARG A 307 -6.58 3.24 6.78
C ARG A 307 -5.42 2.35 7.19
N LEU A 308 -4.95 1.53 6.25
CA LEU A 308 -3.75 0.75 6.45
C LEU A 308 -2.53 1.67 6.32
N SER A 309 -1.63 1.62 7.30
CA SER A 309 -0.39 2.38 7.32
C SER A 309 0.79 1.47 6.94
N GLY A 310 1.70 2.02 6.14
CA GLY A 310 2.80 1.27 5.54
C GLY A 310 2.46 0.64 4.20
N LYS A 311 3.48 0.09 3.54
CA LYS A 311 3.36 -0.59 2.25
C LYS A 311 3.09 -2.07 2.49
N HIS A 312 1.96 -2.57 2.02
CA HIS A 312 1.60 -3.99 2.15
C HIS A 312 1.47 -4.62 0.78
N GLN A 313 2.61 -4.78 0.11
CA GLN A 313 2.71 -5.34 -1.23
C GLN A 313 3.60 -6.59 -1.24
N LYS A 314 3.17 -7.61 -1.98
CA LYS A 314 3.93 -8.84 -2.20
C LYS A 314 3.55 -9.47 -3.53
N GLY A 315 4.55 -9.82 -4.33
CA GLY A 315 4.33 -10.28 -5.70
C GLY A 315 3.55 -9.24 -6.50
N ILE A 316 2.50 -9.68 -7.19
CA ILE A 316 1.62 -8.80 -7.95
C ILE A 316 0.51 -8.14 -7.12
N TYR A 317 0.43 -8.42 -5.81
CA TYR A 317 -0.68 -7.99 -4.96
C TYR A 317 -0.29 -6.85 -4.03
N THR A 318 -1.26 -5.98 -3.76
CA THR A 318 -1.23 -5.00 -2.67
C THR A 318 -2.48 -5.17 -1.80
N LEU A 319 -2.34 -4.81 -0.53
CA LEU A 319 -3.37 -4.95 0.50
C LEU A 319 -3.81 -3.57 0.97
N SER A 320 -5.12 -3.36 1.03
CA SER A 320 -5.76 -2.14 1.54
C SER A 320 -6.90 -2.49 2.49
N LEU A 321 -7.57 -1.47 3.05
CA LEU A 321 -8.81 -1.63 3.79
C LEU A 321 -9.98 -1.10 2.96
N GLN A 322 -11.01 -1.93 2.82
CA GLN A 322 -12.27 -1.59 2.19
C GLN A 322 -13.35 -1.44 3.27
N GLN A 323 -14.03 -0.31 3.25
CA GLN A 323 -15.21 -0.09 4.07
C GLN A 323 -16.42 -0.83 3.51
N ARG A 324 -17.15 -1.50 4.38
CA ARG A 324 -18.45 -2.14 4.16
C ARG A 324 -19.43 -1.70 5.26
N PRO A 325 -20.75 -1.91 5.12
CA PRO A 325 -21.72 -1.49 6.14
C PRO A 325 -21.39 -1.98 7.56
N GLU A 326 -20.85 -3.20 7.67
CA GLU A 326 -20.52 -3.84 8.94
C GLU A 326 -19.09 -3.55 9.46
N GLY A 327 -18.31 -2.70 8.77
CA GLY A 327 -16.98 -2.26 9.22
C GLY A 327 -15.90 -2.27 8.13
N PHE A 328 -14.65 -2.54 8.50
CA PHE A 328 -13.50 -2.49 7.59
C PHE A 328 -12.89 -3.87 7.38
N PHE A 329 -12.73 -4.21 6.11
CA PHE A 329 -12.24 -5.50 5.64
C PHE A 329 -10.95 -5.31 4.88
N THR A 330 -10.04 -6.27 4.98
CA THR A 330 -8.91 -6.34 4.07
C THR A 330 -9.37 -6.51 2.63
N LYS A 331 -8.73 -5.79 1.72
CA LYS A 331 -8.96 -5.89 0.28
C LYS A 331 -7.64 -6.15 -0.43
N VAL A 332 -7.60 -7.23 -1.19
CA VAL A 332 -6.44 -7.58 -2.01
C VAL A 332 -6.74 -7.20 -3.45
N GLN A 333 -5.81 -6.50 -4.06
CA GLN A 333 -5.90 -6.08 -5.46
C GLN A 333 -4.56 -6.25 -6.16
N GLU A 334 -4.58 -6.43 -7.48
CA GLU A 334 -3.35 -6.38 -8.25
C GLU A 334 -2.78 -4.96 -8.22
N ARG A 335 -1.46 -4.84 -8.04
CA ARG A 335 -0.76 -3.55 -7.95
C ARG A 335 -0.89 -2.76 -9.25
N ASP A 336 -1.12 -1.46 -9.14
CA ASP A 336 -1.36 -0.59 -10.30
C ASP A 336 -0.10 -0.27 -11.10
N ASP A 337 1.07 -0.36 -10.47
CA ASP A 337 2.38 -0.19 -11.10
C ASP A 337 2.70 -1.27 -12.16
N ILE A 338 2.04 -2.43 -12.11
CA ILE A 338 2.07 -3.47 -13.16
C ILE A 338 1.79 -2.87 -14.54
N ALA A 339 0.80 -1.98 -14.64
CA ALA A 339 0.42 -1.37 -15.90
C ALA A 339 1.55 -0.48 -16.46
N ILE A 340 2.24 0.23 -15.56
CA ILE A 340 3.37 1.10 -15.90
C ILE A 340 4.58 0.27 -16.33
N TYR A 341 4.93 -0.79 -15.59
CA TYR A 341 6.04 -1.68 -15.95
C TYR A 341 5.82 -2.30 -17.34
N ALA A 342 4.62 -2.81 -17.61
CA ALA A 342 4.27 -3.42 -18.89
C ALA A 342 4.43 -2.44 -20.07
N GLN A 343 3.87 -1.23 -19.96
CA GLN A 343 3.97 -0.22 -21.02
C GLN A 343 5.42 0.26 -21.21
N GLN A 344 6.19 0.44 -20.14
CA GLN A 344 7.59 0.84 -20.23
C GLN A 344 8.49 -0.26 -20.81
N ALA A 345 8.14 -1.55 -20.64
CA ALA A 345 8.85 -2.65 -21.29
C ALA A 345 8.79 -2.56 -22.82
N GLN A 346 7.61 -2.27 -23.38
CA GLN A 346 7.45 -2.04 -24.81
C GLN A 346 8.17 -0.78 -25.27
N ALA A 347 8.03 0.32 -24.53
CA ALA A 347 8.64 1.59 -24.89
C ALA A 347 10.16 1.49 -24.94
N SER A 348 10.78 0.80 -23.96
CA SER A 348 12.22 0.58 -23.90
C SER A 348 12.78 -0.13 -25.14
N ASN A 349 11.95 -0.89 -25.86
CA ASN A 349 12.36 -1.61 -27.06
C ASN A 349 11.98 -0.89 -28.36
N THR A 350 11.01 0.02 -28.35
CA THR A 350 10.41 0.57 -29.57
C THR A 350 10.55 2.08 -29.75
N LEU A 351 10.95 2.84 -28.71
CA LEU A 351 11.04 4.30 -28.77
C LEU A 351 12.01 4.83 -29.82
N PHE A 352 13.13 4.13 -30.03
CA PHE A 352 14.15 4.52 -31.00
C PHE A 352 14.09 3.68 -32.28
N ASN A 353 12.98 2.99 -32.55
CA ASN A 353 12.82 2.25 -33.80
C ASN A 353 12.95 3.20 -34.99
N LEU A 354 13.74 2.78 -35.97
CA LEU A 354 14.06 3.55 -37.16
C LEU A 354 13.69 2.77 -38.42
N ARG A 355 13.24 3.50 -39.43
CA ARG A 355 12.96 2.98 -40.77
C ARG A 355 13.74 3.80 -41.78
N LEU A 356 13.93 3.27 -42.98
CA LEU A 356 14.58 4.02 -44.05
C LEU A 356 13.86 5.36 -44.28
N ASN A 357 12.54 5.33 -44.43
CA ASN A 357 11.72 6.52 -44.72
C ASN A 357 11.69 7.56 -43.58
N ASP A 358 12.10 7.20 -42.36
CA ASP A 358 12.27 8.13 -41.24
C ASP A 358 13.60 8.90 -41.31
N LYS A 359 14.60 8.33 -41.99
CA LYS A 359 15.94 8.90 -42.22
C LYS A 359 15.99 9.70 -43.51
N ASN A 360 15.54 9.08 -44.60
CA ASN A 360 15.58 9.63 -45.94
C ASN A 360 14.45 9.03 -46.79
N SER A 361 13.54 9.89 -47.27
CA SER A 361 12.37 9.49 -48.05
C SER A 361 12.63 9.35 -49.55
N ASP A 362 13.74 9.86 -50.05
CA ASP A 362 14.11 9.90 -51.48
C ASP A 362 15.59 9.54 -51.67
N ILE A 363 15.93 8.29 -51.35
CA ILE A 363 17.28 7.74 -51.52
C ILE A 363 17.64 7.50 -52.99
N PHE A 364 16.68 7.44 -53.91
CA PHE A 364 16.91 7.05 -55.30
C PHE A 364 17.29 8.21 -56.22
N ASP A 365 17.41 9.43 -55.68
CA ASP A 365 17.86 10.59 -56.45
C ASP A 365 19.37 10.54 -56.75
N ARG A 366 19.71 10.50 -58.03
CA ARG A 366 21.06 10.30 -58.58
C ARG A 366 21.94 11.57 -58.60
N THR A 367 21.48 12.69 -58.03
CA THR A 367 22.05 14.01 -58.32
C THR A 367 23.46 14.30 -57.77
N LEU A 368 24.06 13.46 -56.90
CA LEU A 368 25.51 13.33 -56.56
C LEU A 368 25.69 12.42 -55.32
N PRO A 369 26.89 11.83 -55.06
CA PRO A 369 27.18 11.14 -53.80
C PRO A 369 27.27 12.18 -52.70
N ARG A 370 26.20 12.32 -51.91
CA ARG A 370 26.12 13.27 -50.81
C ARG A 370 26.11 12.54 -49.48
N LYS A 371 26.82 13.10 -48.51
CA LYS A 371 26.65 12.69 -47.11
C LYS A 371 25.37 13.34 -46.60
N GLY A 372 24.52 12.56 -45.95
CA GLY A 372 23.32 13.06 -45.29
C GLY A 372 23.57 13.33 -43.81
N LEU A 373 23.07 14.46 -43.31
CA LEU A 373 22.83 14.71 -41.89
C LEU A 373 21.32 14.79 -41.68
N TRP A 374 20.78 13.94 -40.81
CA TRP A 374 19.36 13.90 -40.51
C TRP A 374 19.07 14.18 -39.04
N LEU A 375 17.93 14.80 -38.80
CA LEU A 375 17.36 15.09 -37.50
C LEU A 375 15.89 14.66 -37.50
N ARG A 376 15.47 13.94 -36.47
CA ARG A 376 14.11 13.41 -36.31
C ARG A 376 13.58 13.80 -34.94
N LEU A 377 12.43 14.46 -34.94
CA LEU A 377 11.65 14.79 -33.74
C LEU A 377 10.39 13.94 -33.72
N ILE A 378 10.13 13.24 -32.62
CA ILE A 378 8.93 12.41 -32.45
C ILE A 378 8.10 12.91 -31.26
N SER A 379 6.78 12.89 -31.43
CA SER A 379 5.82 13.11 -30.34
C SER A 379 4.61 12.22 -30.56
N GLY A 380 4.14 11.56 -29.52
CA GLY A 380 3.00 10.66 -29.66
C GLY A 380 2.31 10.32 -28.36
N ASN A 381 1.12 9.76 -28.51
CA ASN A 381 0.24 9.29 -27.45
C ASN A 381 -0.07 7.82 -27.68
N LEU A 382 -0.30 7.09 -26.60
CA LEU A 382 -0.44 5.64 -26.59
C LEU A 382 -1.45 5.24 -25.50
N SER A 383 -2.42 4.39 -25.84
CA SER A 383 -3.38 3.82 -24.91
C SER A 383 -3.37 2.29 -25.07
N GLN A 384 -3.26 1.57 -23.96
CA GLN A 384 -3.03 0.12 -23.97
C GLN A 384 -3.73 -0.60 -22.83
N ASP A 385 -4.35 -1.73 -23.13
CA ASP A 385 -4.89 -2.62 -22.10
C ASP A 385 -3.79 -3.56 -21.59
N VAL A 386 -3.77 -3.74 -20.27
CA VAL A 386 -2.87 -4.68 -19.58
C VAL A 386 -3.73 -5.76 -18.94
N GLN A 387 -3.34 -7.02 -19.10
CA GLN A 387 -4.03 -8.14 -18.45
C GLN A 387 -4.14 -7.90 -16.94
N GLY A 388 -5.33 -8.17 -16.36
CA GLY A 388 -5.59 -7.97 -14.93
C GLY A 388 -6.01 -6.55 -14.55
N LYS A 389 -6.05 -5.61 -15.50
CA LYS A 389 -6.44 -4.21 -15.27
C LYS A 389 -7.79 -3.88 -15.90
N THR A 390 -8.55 -3.06 -15.19
CA THR A 390 -9.92 -2.62 -15.54
C THR A 390 -9.95 -1.40 -16.46
N ALA A 391 -8.82 -0.68 -16.57
CA ALA A 391 -8.66 0.50 -17.42
C ALA A 391 -7.38 0.42 -18.27
N PRO A 392 -7.30 1.15 -19.40
CA PRO A 392 -6.07 1.26 -20.16
C PRO A 392 -5.03 2.15 -19.46
N VAL A 393 -3.75 1.88 -19.73
CA VAL A 393 -2.64 2.77 -19.35
C VAL A 393 -2.36 3.76 -20.48
N GLU A 394 -2.36 5.04 -20.13
CA GLU A 394 -2.10 6.14 -21.06
C GLU A 394 -0.62 6.52 -21.05
N GLY A 395 -0.06 6.78 -22.22
CA GLY A 395 1.35 7.05 -22.44
C GLY A 395 1.58 8.23 -23.37
N ASN A 396 2.52 9.11 -23.03
CA ASN A 396 2.98 10.22 -23.84
C ASN A 396 4.47 10.08 -24.07
N ARG A 397 4.90 10.03 -25.35
CA ARG A 397 6.31 9.89 -25.71
C ARG A 397 6.80 11.07 -26.51
N LYS A 398 8.05 11.46 -26.27
CA LYS A 398 8.75 12.51 -27.01
C LYS A 398 10.20 12.08 -27.21
N GLY A 399 10.80 12.46 -28.32
CA GLY A 399 12.18 12.11 -28.57
C GLY A 399 12.81 12.90 -29.70
N ILE A 400 14.13 12.91 -29.67
CA ILE A 400 15.00 13.48 -30.68
C ILE A 400 16.02 12.43 -31.06
N GLN A 401 16.19 12.21 -32.36
CA GLN A 401 17.23 11.38 -32.93
C GLN A 401 17.97 12.18 -33.98
N LEU A 402 19.27 11.97 -34.10
CA LEU A 402 20.09 12.56 -35.14
C LEU A 402 21.09 11.52 -35.62
N GLY A 403 21.52 11.66 -36.86
CA GLY A 403 22.56 10.81 -37.40
C GLY A 403 23.13 11.39 -38.68
N GLY A 404 24.30 10.90 -39.06
CA GLY A 404 25.01 11.38 -40.22
C GLY A 404 25.84 10.31 -40.88
N ASP A 405 25.92 10.40 -42.20
CA ASP A 405 26.73 9.49 -43.01
C ASP A 405 28.21 9.84 -42.83
N VAL A 406 28.99 8.85 -42.38
CA VAL A 406 30.45 9.00 -42.22
C VAL A 406 31.17 8.54 -43.49
N PHE A 407 30.60 7.55 -44.18
CA PHE A 407 31.13 6.94 -45.40
C PHE A 407 30.02 6.80 -46.44
N SER A 408 30.34 7.08 -47.69
CA SER A 408 29.44 6.90 -48.82
C SER A 408 30.24 6.42 -50.03
N LEU A 409 29.75 5.39 -50.70
CA LEU A 409 30.32 4.81 -51.92
C LEU A 409 29.20 4.75 -52.96
N GLN A 410 29.40 5.38 -54.11
CA GLN A 410 28.44 5.37 -55.21
C GLN A 410 29.11 4.95 -56.51
N ASN A 411 28.49 3.99 -57.19
CA ASN A 411 28.82 3.56 -58.54
C ASN A 411 27.64 3.89 -59.49
N GLN A 412 27.71 3.45 -60.75
CA GLN A 412 26.62 3.66 -61.72
C GLN A 412 25.33 2.92 -61.33
N ASP A 413 25.45 1.74 -60.71
CA ASP A 413 24.30 0.86 -60.43
C ASP A 413 23.80 0.89 -58.98
N TYR A 414 24.58 1.43 -58.03
CA TYR A 414 24.22 1.40 -56.62
C TYR A 414 24.92 2.49 -55.79
N GLN A 415 24.37 2.75 -54.61
CA GLN A 415 25.02 3.55 -53.57
C GLN A 415 24.91 2.85 -52.20
N LEU A 416 26.00 2.92 -51.45
CA LEU A 416 26.13 2.43 -50.07
C LEU A 416 26.52 3.60 -49.16
N SER A 417 25.71 3.87 -48.14
CA SER A 417 26.01 4.85 -47.09
C SER A 417 26.14 4.16 -45.75
N VAL A 418 27.14 4.51 -44.96
CA VAL A 418 27.34 4.07 -43.57
C VAL A 418 27.41 5.29 -42.68
N GLY A 419 26.69 5.25 -41.57
CA GLY A 419 26.57 6.40 -40.68
C GLY A 419 26.47 6.03 -39.20
N LEU A 420 26.60 7.08 -38.39
CA LEU A 420 26.42 7.02 -36.94
C LEU A 420 25.09 7.68 -36.58
N MET A 421 24.47 7.22 -35.50
CA MET A 421 23.23 7.80 -35.00
C MET A 421 23.19 7.80 -33.48
N GLY A 422 22.43 8.73 -32.94
CA GLY A 422 22.15 8.80 -31.51
C GLY A 422 20.87 9.56 -31.23
N GLY A 423 20.38 9.46 -30.01
CA GLY A 423 19.17 10.15 -29.63
C GLY A 423 18.85 10.06 -28.15
N GLN A 424 17.87 10.88 -27.76
CA GLN A 424 17.27 10.88 -26.45
C GLN A 424 15.77 10.80 -26.60
N ALA A 425 15.12 10.01 -25.75
CA ALA A 425 13.67 9.90 -25.70
C ALA A 425 13.18 9.81 -24.26
N GLU A 426 11.96 10.29 -24.06
CA GLU A 426 11.23 10.14 -22.81
C GLU A 426 9.82 9.62 -23.04
N GLN A 427 9.30 8.88 -22.05
CA GLN A 427 7.91 8.49 -21.99
C GLN A 427 7.36 8.74 -20.59
N ARG A 428 6.19 9.37 -20.54
CA ARG A 428 5.38 9.51 -19.33
C ARG A 428 4.16 8.61 -19.44
N SER A 429 3.94 7.79 -18.43
CA SER A 429 2.85 6.83 -18.35
C SER A 429 1.94 7.19 -17.17
N THR A 430 0.64 7.04 -17.33
CA THR A 430 -0.37 7.30 -16.30
C THR A 430 -1.41 6.20 -16.34
N PHE A 431 -1.62 5.56 -15.20
CA PHE A 431 -2.71 4.62 -14.97
C PHE A 431 -3.63 5.18 -13.89
N ARG A 432 -4.93 5.20 -14.16
CA ARG A 432 -5.97 5.62 -13.21
C ARG A 432 -6.81 4.41 -12.89
N ASN A 433 -6.84 4.02 -11.63
CA ASN A 433 -7.65 2.91 -11.19
C ASN A 433 -9.09 3.39 -10.94
N PRO A 434 -10.10 2.96 -11.73
CA PRO A 434 -11.48 3.40 -11.55
C PRO A 434 -12.11 2.86 -10.26
N ASP A 435 -11.54 1.80 -9.68
CA ASP A 435 -12.10 1.12 -8.50
C ASP A 435 -11.65 1.78 -7.19
N THR A 436 -10.48 2.45 -7.19
CA THR A 436 -9.89 3.08 -6.00
C THR A 436 -9.64 4.59 -6.13
N ASP A 437 -9.87 5.18 -7.31
CA ASP A 437 -9.49 6.57 -7.68
C ASP A 437 -7.97 6.85 -7.65
N ASN A 438 -7.14 5.81 -7.47
CA ASN A 438 -5.70 5.94 -7.35
C ASN A 438 -5.04 6.27 -8.69
N VAL A 439 -3.98 7.07 -8.65
CA VAL A 439 -3.21 7.45 -9.83
C VAL A 439 -1.77 6.96 -9.70
N THR A 440 -1.39 6.03 -10.56
CA THR A 440 -0.01 5.57 -10.68
C THR A 440 0.64 6.21 -11.89
N THR A 441 1.85 6.75 -11.72
CA THR A 441 2.59 7.44 -12.78
C THR A 441 3.94 6.80 -13.04
N GLY A 442 4.41 6.86 -14.28
CA GLY A 442 5.72 6.40 -14.68
C GLY A 442 6.44 7.44 -15.52
N ASN A 443 7.72 7.64 -15.28
CA ASN A 443 8.59 8.44 -16.13
C ASN A 443 9.81 7.61 -16.54
N MET A 444 10.01 7.46 -17.85
CA MET A 444 11.12 6.75 -18.44
C MET A 444 11.91 7.71 -19.31
N LYS A 445 13.23 7.79 -19.11
CA LYS A 445 14.14 8.60 -19.93
C LYS A 445 15.29 7.75 -20.40
N GLY A 446 15.65 7.83 -21.67
CA GLY A 446 16.76 7.05 -22.19
C GLY A 446 17.50 7.71 -23.32
N PHE A 447 18.67 7.13 -23.58
CA PHE A 447 19.58 7.52 -24.63
C PHE A 447 19.93 6.29 -25.46
N GLY A 448 20.11 6.50 -26.76
CA GLY A 448 20.56 5.48 -27.70
C GLY A 448 21.73 5.99 -28.52
N ALA A 449 22.66 5.10 -28.86
CA ALA A 449 23.74 5.35 -29.80
C ALA A 449 23.97 4.10 -30.66
N GLY A 450 24.25 4.30 -31.94
CA GLY A 450 24.32 3.21 -32.89
C GLY A 450 24.92 3.56 -34.23
N VAL A 451 24.91 2.56 -35.10
CA VAL A 451 25.40 2.61 -36.47
C VAL A 451 24.30 2.19 -37.42
N TYR A 452 24.38 2.66 -38.66
CA TYR A 452 23.49 2.20 -39.72
C TYR A 452 24.25 2.07 -41.04
N ALA A 453 23.73 1.21 -41.92
CA ALA A 453 24.19 1.06 -43.29
C ALA A 453 22.98 0.95 -44.22
N THR A 454 23.00 1.72 -45.31
CA THR A 454 21.94 1.77 -46.30
C THR A 454 22.54 1.50 -47.67
N TRP A 455 22.12 0.41 -48.30
CA TRP A 455 22.43 0.09 -49.69
C TRP A 455 21.18 0.26 -50.54
N HIS A 456 21.32 0.79 -51.75
CA HIS A 456 20.23 0.83 -52.71
C HIS A 456 20.73 0.83 -54.14
N GLN A 457 19.90 0.28 -55.00
CA GLN A 457 20.13 0.22 -56.44
C GLN A 457 19.73 1.55 -57.09
N LEU A 458 20.56 2.03 -58.00
CA LEU A 458 20.32 3.22 -58.79
C LEU A 458 19.87 2.80 -60.19
N GLN A 459 18.58 2.84 -60.49
CA GLN A 459 18.06 2.65 -61.85
C GLN A 459 17.43 3.95 -62.40
N ASP A 460 17.10 3.93 -63.69
CA ASP A 460 16.42 5.05 -64.33
C ASP A 460 15.09 5.35 -63.64
N LYS A 461 14.68 6.62 -63.70
CA LYS A 461 13.43 7.10 -63.09
C LYS A 461 13.28 6.79 -61.59
N GLN A 462 14.39 6.72 -60.85
CA GLN A 462 14.41 6.54 -59.40
C GLN A 462 13.77 5.22 -58.92
N THR A 463 13.84 4.16 -59.74
CA THR A 463 13.44 2.80 -59.33
C THR A 463 14.62 2.03 -58.75
N GLY A 464 14.33 1.00 -57.94
CA GLY A 464 15.37 0.09 -57.45
C GLY A 464 15.05 -0.58 -56.12
N ALA A 465 15.83 -1.63 -55.84
CA ALA A 465 15.83 -2.29 -54.53
C ALA A 465 16.60 -1.47 -53.50
N TYR A 466 16.27 -1.64 -52.22
CA TYR A 466 17.07 -1.14 -51.11
C TYR A 466 17.16 -2.14 -49.97
N VAL A 467 18.24 -2.01 -49.19
CA VAL A 467 18.45 -2.67 -47.92
C VAL A 467 18.97 -1.64 -46.92
N ASP A 468 18.25 -1.42 -45.83
CA ASP A 468 18.65 -0.57 -44.71
C ASP A 468 18.86 -1.44 -43.47
N SER A 469 19.96 -1.21 -42.76
CA SER A 469 20.28 -1.94 -41.54
C SER A 469 20.77 -0.99 -40.48
N TRP A 470 20.42 -1.27 -39.23
CA TRP A 470 20.88 -0.47 -38.10
C TRP A 470 21.04 -1.31 -36.84
N MET A 471 21.93 -0.87 -35.96
CA MET A 471 22.16 -1.46 -34.65
C MET A 471 22.45 -0.36 -33.65
N GLN A 472 21.81 -0.39 -32.49
CA GLN A 472 22.02 0.61 -31.44
C GLN A 472 21.96 0.00 -30.04
N TYR A 473 22.83 0.49 -29.17
CA TYR A 473 22.76 0.26 -27.74
C TYR A 473 21.89 1.35 -27.11
N GLN A 474 21.02 0.94 -26.19
CA GLN A 474 20.07 1.82 -25.52
C GLN A 474 20.12 1.60 -24.01
N ARG A 475 19.96 2.68 -23.25
CA ARG A 475 19.84 2.65 -21.79
C ARG A 475 18.75 3.60 -21.33
N PHE A 476 17.85 3.10 -20.49
CA PHE A 476 16.75 3.85 -19.90
C PHE A 476 16.83 3.85 -18.38
N ARG A 477 16.45 4.97 -17.78
CA ARG A 477 16.17 5.11 -16.35
C ARG A 477 14.66 5.20 -16.19
N HIS A 478 14.14 4.41 -15.28
CA HIS A 478 12.72 4.31 -14.97
C HIS A 478 12.46 4.86 -13.57
N ASN A 479 11.37 5.59 -13.43
CA ASN A 479 10.86 6.08 -12.17
C ASN A 479 9.35 5.81 -12.15
N VAL A 480 8.89 4.97 -11.24
CA VAL A 480 7.48 4.59 -11.10
C VAL A 480 6.99 5.07 -9.75
N ASN A 481 5.96 5.90 -9.74
CA ASN A 481 5.35 6.41 -8.51
C ASN A 481 3.96 5.82 -8.37
N SER A 482 3.72 5.16 -7.24
CA SER A 482 2.45 4.61 -6.80
C SER A 482 2.10 5.16 -5.42
N GLU A 483 0.94 4.79 -4.88
CA GLU A 483 0.61 5.09 -3.47
C GLU A 483 1.59 4.44 -2.50
N ASP A 484 2.09 3.26 -2.86
CA ASP A 484 3.14 2.53 -2.16
C ASP A 484 4.52 3.19 -2.38
N GLY A 485 4.62 4.38 -2.93
CA GLY A 485 5.86 5.14 -3.09
C GLY A 485 6.56 4.95 -4.44
N THR A 486 7.84 5.32 -4.46
CA THR A 486 8.62 5.48 -5.69
C THR A 486 9.63 4.36 -5.89
N GLU A 487 9.53 3.65 -7.03
CA GLU A 487 10.47 2.62 -7.48
C GLU A 487 11.34 3.12 -8.63
N ARG A 488 12.64 2.86 -8.56
CA ARG A 488 13.63 3.31 -9.55
C ARG A 488 14.48 2.16 -10.04
N PHE A 489 14.61 2.04 -11.36
CA PHE A 489 15.42 0.99 -11.96
C PHE A 489 15.94 1.39 -13.34
N THR A 490 16.76 0.53 -13.95
CA THR A 490 17.31 0.78 -15.29
C THR A 490 17.07 -0.41 -16.21
N SER A 491 16.76 -0.13 -17.46
CA SER A 491 16.82 -1.13 -18.53
C SER A 491 17.92 -0.76 -19.53
N LYS A 492 18.50 -1.78 -20.17
CA LYS A 492 19.53 -1.61 -21.19
C LYS A 492 19.55 -2.79 -22.15
N GLY A 493 20.09 -2.56 -23.34
CA GLY A 493 20.31 -3.62 -24.30
C GLY A 493 20.53 -3.11 -25.70
N ILE A 494 20.54 -4.05 -26.64
CA ILE A 494 20.79 -3.78 -28.05
C ILE A 494 19.48 -3.98 -28.80
N THR A 495 19.17 -3.06 -29.70
CA THR A 495 18.18 -3.27 -30.76
C THR A 495 18.90 -3.24 -32.10
N ALA A 496 18.42 -4.05 -33.04
CA ALA A 496 18.97 -4.10 -34.39
C ALA A 496 17.87 -4.37 -35.40
N SER A 497 18.02 -3.93 -36.63
CA SER A 497 17.03 -4.14 -37.67
C SER A 497 17.67 -4.29 -39.04
N ILE A 498 16.97 -5.01 -39.89
CA ILE A 498 17.19 -5.03 -41.33
C ILE A 498 15.83 -4.80 -42.02
N GLU A 499 15.80 -3.85 -42.94
CA GLU A 499 14.65 -3.51 -43.78
C GLU A 499 15.07 -3.67 -45.24
N ALA A 500 14.19 -4.22 -46.06
CA ALA A 500 14.36 -4.29 -47.50
C ALA A 500 13.06 -3.91 -48.21
N GLY A 501 13.19 -3.37 -49.41
CA GLY A 501 12.05 -3.02 -50.25
C GLY A 501 12.47 -2.69 -51.67
N TYR A 502 11.48 -2.35 -52.50
CA TYR A 502 11.70 -2.05 -53.90
C TYR A 502 10.82 -0.89 -54.34
N ASN A 503 11.38 0.17 -54.91
CA ASN A 503 10.61 1.32 -55.39
C ASN A 503 10.25 1.14 -56.87
N SER A 504 8.98 0.85 -57.17
CA SER A 504 8.48 0.65 -58.54
C SER A 504 7.76 1.90 -59.03
N LEU A 505 8.11 2.39 -60.22
CA LEU A 505 7.35 3.42 -60.92
C LEU A 505 6.09 2.79 -61.56
N LEU A 506 4.92 3.32 -61.23
CA LEU A 506 3.64 2.86 -61.77
C LEU A 506 3.17 3.72 -62.93
N ALA A 507 3.34 5.04 -62.83
CA ALA A 507 2.90 5.99 -63.83
C ALA A 507 3.73 7.26 -63.78
N GLU A 508 3.88 7.91 -64.94
CA GLU A 508 4.57 9.18 -65.11
C GLU A 508 3.74 10.07 -66.03
N HIS A 509 3.57 11.33 -65.66
CA HIS A 509 2.80 12.31 -66.43
C HIS A 509 3.48 13.67 -66.40
N LEU A 510 3.42 14.41 -67.51
CA LEU A 510 3.90 15.79 -67.60
C LEU A 510 2.70 16.70 -67.83
N THR A 511 2.48 17.63 -66.89
CA THR A 511 1.39 18.60 -67.01
C THR A 511 1.72 19.69 -68.04
N GLU A 512 0.69 20.37 -68.57
CA GLU A 512 0.86 21.50 -69.50
C GLU A 512 1.73 22.63 -68.93
N LYS A 513 1.77 22.77 -67.60
CA LYS A 513 2.60 23.76 -66.88
C LYS A 513 4.05 23.31 -66.67
N GLY A 514 4.45 22.18 -67.23
CA GLY A 514 5.81 21.62 -67.11
C GLY A 514 6.11 20.89 -65.80
N THR A 515 5.13 20.70 -64.91
CA THR A 515 5.29 19.89 -63.68
C THR A 515 5.28 18.41 -64.04
N GLN A 516 6.33 17.69 -63.64
CA GLN A 516 6.42 16.23 -63.78
C GLN A 516 5.82 15.55 -62.54
N ILE A 517 4.96 14.56 -62.78
CA ILE A 517 4.28 13.78 -61.75
C ILE A 517 4.68 12.32 -61.92
N ARG A 518 5.21 11.69 -60.86
CA ARG A 518 5.54 10.26 -60.84
C ARG A 518 4.85 9.57 -59.67
N PHE A 519 4.24 8.42 -59.95
CA PHE A 519 3.58 7.58 -58.96
C PHE A 519 4.41 6.34 -58.69
N TYR A 520 4.74 6.09 -57.42
CA TYR A 520 5.51 4.92 -57.01
C TYR A 520 4.75 4.04 -56.05
N LEU A 521 5.04 2.75 -56.12
CA LEU A 521 4.63 1.76 -55.12
C LEU A 521 5.88 1.04 -54.59
N GLN A 522 6.00 1.02 -53.27
CA GLN A 522 7.14 0.49 -52.56
C GLN A 522 6.71 -0.58 -51.54
N PRO A 523 6.66 -1.86 -51.93
CA PRO A 523 6.62 -2.96 -50.97
C PRO A 523 7.86 -2.92 -50.05
N GLN A 524 7.65 -3.21 -48.78
CA GLN A 524 8.68 -3.14 -47.74
C GLN A 524 8.48 -4.21 -46.67
N ALA A 525 9.59 -4.80 -46.23
CA ALA A 525 9.63 -5.76 -45.14
C ALA A 525 10.79 -5.41 -44.20
N GLN A 526 10.56 -5.52 -42.89
CA GLN A 526 11.54 -5.20 -41.86
C GLN A 526 11.50 -6.26 -40.76
N LEU A 527 12.69 -6.68 -40.33
CA LEU A 527 12.90 -7.58 -39.21
C LEU A 527 13.72 -6.84 -38.14
N THR A 528 13.19 -6.75 -36.93
CA THR A 528 13.80 -5.99 -35.83
C THR A 528 14.01 -6.87 -34.61
N TYR A 529 15.25 -7.01 -34.17
CA TYR A 529 15.62 -7.60 -32.89
C TYR A 529 15.44 -6.60 -31.75
N LEU A 530 14.65 -7.00 -30.76
CA LEU A 530 14.29 -6.21 -29.58
C LEU A 530 14.96 -6.82 -28.34
N GLY A 531 16.11 -6.27 -27.92
CA GLY A 531 16.96 -6.85 -26.89
C GLY A 531 17.14 -6.00 -25.64
N VAL A 532 16.31 -4.99 -25.40
CA VAL A 532 16.38 -4.17 -24.17
C VAL A 532 15.64 -4.88 -23.05
N ASN A 533 16.36 -5.13 -21.96
CA ASN A 533 15.82 -5.80 -20.77
C ASN A 533 16.14 -4.99 -19.50
N GLY A 534 15.34 -5.19 -18.46
CA GLY A 534 15.52 -4.55 -17.16
C GLY A 534 14.75 -5.29 -16.08
N GLY A 535 15.10 -5.00 -14.83
CA GLY A 535 14.44 -5.55 -13.67
C GLY A 535 14.92 -4.87 -12.40
N LEU A 536 14.24 -5.15 -11.29
CA LEU A 536 14.55 -4.66 -9.96
C LEU A 536 14.08 -5.64 -8.89
N THR A 537 14.56 -5.42 -7.69
CA THR A 537 13.88 -5.86 -6.48
C THR A 537 13.22 -4.62 -5.90
N ASP A 538 11.90 -4.65 -5.78
CA ASP A 538 11.13 -3.51 -5.29
C ASP A 538 11.19 -3.40 -3.76
N SER A 539 10.62 -2.32 -3.21
CA SER A 539 10.54 -2.11 -1.76
C SER A 539 9.68 -3.12 -1.01
N GLY A 540 8.88 -3.93 -1.71
CA GLY A 540 8.14 -5.08 -1.17
C GLY A 540 8.92 -6.40 -1.21
N ASN A 541 10.23 -6.36 -1.52
CA ASN A 541 11.07 -7.54 -1.70
C ASN A 541 10.52 -8.52 -2.75
N SER A 542 9.90 -8.00 -3.80
CA SER A 542 9.44 -8.78 -4.97
C SER A 542 10.39 -8.56 -6.14
N LYS A 543 10.71 -9.63 -6.85
CA LYS A 543 11.59 -9.57 -8.03
C LYS A 543 10.77 -9.25 -9.27
N VAL A 544 10.97 -8.05 -9.79
CA VAL A 544 10.28 -7.52 -10.97
C VAL A 544 11.20 -7.62 -12.19
N ASN A 545 10.74 -8.29 -13.24
CA ASN A 545 11.44 -8.41 -14.54
C ASN A 545 10.56 -7.91 -15.67
N LEU A 546 11.13 -7.11 -16.58
CA LEU A 546 10.43 -6.70 -17.80
C LEU A 546 10.38 -7.85 -18.81
N LEU A 547 9.22 -8.05 -19.43
CA LEU A 547 8.98 -9.10 -20.43
C LEU A 547 9.03 -8.55 -21.85
N GLY A 548 9.19 -9.46 -22.82
CA GLY A 548 9.19 -9.14 -24.25
C GLY A 548 10.56 -8.78 -24.83
N SER A 549 11.64 -8.88 -24.06
CA SER A 549 13.00 -8.77 -24.59
C SER A 549 13.44 -10.06 -25.31
N ARG A 550 14.53 -9.96 -26.10
CA ARG A 550 15.11 -11.04 -26.91
C ARG A 550 14.08 -11.65 -27.85
N GLN A 551 13.47 -10.81 -28.68
CA GLN A 551 12.51 -11.23 -29.70
C GLN A 551 12.77 -10.57 -31.05
N LEU A 552 12.21 -11.17 -32.10
CA LEU A 552 12.20 -10.64 -33.45
C LEU A 552 10.79 -10.14 -33.79
N GLN A 553 10.67 -8.85 -34.05
CA GLN A 553 9.46 -8.22 -34.57
C GLN A 553 9.55 -8.14 -36.10
N THR A 554 8.48 -8.52 -36.77
CA THR A 554 8.36 -8.43 -38.23
C THR A 554 7.39 -7.32 -38.60
N ARG A 555 7.71 -6.55 -39.63
CA ARG A 555 6.83 -5.56 -40.24
C ARG A 555 6.79 -5.82 -41.74
N VAL A 556 5.61 -5.96 -42.31
CA VAL A 556 5.42 -6.11 -43.77
C VAL A 556 4.37 -5.11 -44.22
N GLY A 557 4.61 -4.41 -45.32
CA GLY A 557 3.66 -3.44 -45.82
C GLY A 557 4.03 -2.89 -47.19
N ALA A 558 3.29 -1.87 -47.60
CA ALA A 558 3.55 -1.14 -48.83
C ALA A 558 3.34 0.36 -48.62
N GLN A 559 4.10 1.15 -49.36
CA GLN A 559 4.00 2.60 -49.38
C GLN A 559 3.73 3.08 -50.80
N ALA A 560 2.74 3.94 -50.98
CA ALA A 560 2.47 4.63 -52.24
C ALA A 560 2.95 6.09 -52.12
N LYS A 561 3.63 6.58 -53.16
CA LYS A 561 4.20 7.94 -53.22
C LYS A 561 3.74 8.62 -54.51
N ALA A 562 3.44 9.91 -54.44
CA ALA A 562 3.26 10.74 -55.63
C ALA A 562 4.28 11.88 -55.57
N GLN A 563 5.19 11.95 -56.53
CA GLN A 563 6.25 12.95 -56.59
C GLN A 563 5.90 14.00 -57.63
N PHE A 564 5.82 15.26 -57.19
CA PHE A 564 5.56 16.43 -58.03
C PHE A 564 6.84 17.25 -58.11
N THR A 565 7.47 17.26 -59.28
CA THR A 565 8.66 18.06 -59.56
C THR A 565 8.23 19.35 -60.28
N PHE A 566 8.27 20.46 -59.55
CA PHE A 566 7.90 21.77 -60.07
C PHE A 566 9.05 22.42 -60.85
N THR A 567 8.72 23.32 -61.77
CA THR A 567 9.68 24.05 -62.61
C THR A 567 10.64 24.94 -61.82
N ASN A 568 10.27 25.33 -60.59
CA ASN A 568 11.13 26.10 -59.67
C ASN A 568 12.16 25.26 -58.89
N GLY A 569 12.25 23.95 -59.18
CA GLY A 569 13.19 23.03 -58.53
C GLY A 569 12.75 22.51 -57.16
N VAL A 570 11.51 22.81 -56.73
CA VAL A 570 10.91 22.22 -55.53
C VAL A 570 10.30 20.86 -55.89
N ILE A 571 10.56 19.85 -55.05
CA ILE A 571 9.90 18.54 -55.16
C ILE A 571 8.95 18.37 -53.97
N PHE A 572 7.68 18.10 -54.25
CA PHE A 572 6.66 17.80 -53.26
C PHE A 572 6.24 16.33 -53.38
N GLN A 573 6.32 15.58 -52.29
CA GLN A 573 6.09 14.14 -52.29
C GLN A 573 5.20 13.69 -51.12
N PRO A 574 3.86 13.71 -51.28
CA PRO A 574 2.95 13.04 -50.38
C PRO A 574 3.08 11.51 -50.51
N PHE A 575 2.85 10.83 -49.39
CA PHE A 575 2.83 9.38 -49.35
C PHE A 575 1.88 8.83 -48.29
N VAL A 576 1.43 7.61 -48.54
CA VAL A 576 0.65 6.79 -47.60
C VAL A 576 1.30 5.41 -47.50
N ALA A 577 1.31 4.81 -46.31
CA ALA A 577 1.75 3.44 -46.13
C ALA A 577 0.81 2.68 -45.21
N VAL A 578 0.69 1.38 -45.46
CA VAL A 578 -0.02 0.43 -44.60
C VAL A 578 0.91 -0.71 -44.29
N ASN A 579 1.06 -1.03 -43.01
CA ASN A 579 1.95 -2.06 -42.52
C ASN A 579 1.23 -2.98 -41.52
N SER A 580 1.52 -4.27 -41.60
CA SER A 580 1.21 -5.25 -40.57
C SER A 580 2.45 -5.51 -39.74
N ILE A 581 2.36 -5.31 -38.43
CA ILE A 581 3.43 -5.54 -37.46
C ILE A 581 3.06 -6.77 -36.64
N TYR A 582 3.95 -7.75 -36.60
CA TYR A 582 3.80 -8.97 -35.82
C TYR A 582 4.97 -9.12 -34.84
N GLN A 583 4.65 -9.46 -33.60
CA GLN A 583 5.63 -9.77 -32.56
C GLN A 583 5.23 -11.05 -31.81
N PRO A 584 6.13 -12.05 -31.72
CA PRO A 584 5.79 -13.35 -31.14
C PRO A 584 5.66 -13.30 -29.62
N LYS A 585 6.46 -12.47 -28.94
CA LYS A 585 6.42 -12.32 -27.48
C LYS A 585 5.68 -11.03 -27.10
N PRO A 586 4.61 -11.11 -26.28
CA PRO A 586 3.97 -9.91 -25.76
C PRO A 586 4.91 -9.18 -24.79
N PHE A 587 4.80 -7.86 -24.75
CA PHE A 587 5.45 -7.06 -23.70
C PHE A 587 4.66 -7.14 -22.40
N GLY A 588 5.33 -6.94 -21.26
CA GLY A 588 4.69 -7.08 -19.97
C GLY A 588 5.68 -7.01 -18.82
N VAL A 589 5.25 -7.53 -17.68
CA VAL A 589 6.04 -7.66 -16.45
C VAL A 589 5.84 -9.03 -15.83
N GLU A 590 6.89 -9.55 -15.21
CA GLU A 590 6.87 -10.71 -14.34
C GLU A 590 7.28 -10.28 -12.93
N ILE A 591 6.46 -10.58 -11.92
CA ILE A 591 6.75 -10.31 -10.52
C ILE A 591 6.62 -11.62 -9.74
N ASP A 592 7.71 -12.07 -9.12
CA ASP A 592 7.78 -13.34 -8.37
C ASP A 592 7.19 -14.55 -9.12
N GLY A 593 7.39 -14.60 -10.45
CA GLY A 593 6.93 -15.70 -11.31
C GLY A 593 5.54 -15.50 -11.92
N GLU A 594 4.76 -14.53 -11.46
CA GLU A 594 3.46 -14.19 -12.04
C GLU A 594 3.60 -13.15 -13.16
N ARG A 595 2.95 -13.40 -14.30
CA ARG A 595 3.07 -12.55 -15.50
C ARG A 595 1.80 -11.77 -15.78
N ARG A 596 1.96 -10.50 -16.17
CA ARG A 596 0.89 -9.67 -16.75
C ARG A 596 1.42 -9.03 -18.04
N VAL A 597 0.66 -9.14 -19.11
CA VAL A 597 1.11 -8.77 -20.47
C VAL A 597 0.14 -7.85 -21.18
N ILE A 598 0.67 -7.12 -22.17
CA ILE A 598 -0.09 -6.33 -23.13
C ILE A 598 -0.42 -7.23 -24.32
N ASN A 599 -1.69 -7.21 -24.76
CA ASN A 599 -2.11 -7.99 -25.92
C ASN A 599 -1.89 -7.21 -27.23
N ASN A 600 -0.63 -7.16 -27.70
CA ASN A 600 -0.20 -6.43 -28.90
C ASN A 600 0.53 -7.28 -29.93
N LYS A 601 0.21 -8.59 -30.02
CA LYS A 601 0.91 -9.53 -30.91
C LYS A 601 0.84 -9.15 -32.39
N ALA A 602 -0.29 -8.61 -32.83
CA ALA A 602 -0.50 -8.17 -34.20
C ALA A 602 -1.13 -6.77 -34.21
N VAL A 603 -0.53 -5.85 -34.95
CA VAL A 603 -0.94 -4.45 -35.02
C VAL A 603 -0.95 -4.01 -36.47
N ILE A 604 -2.01 -3.35 -36.90
CA ILE A 604 -2.05 -2.67 -38.19
C ILE A 604 -1.62 -1.22 -37.99
N GLU A 605 -0.70 -0.78 -38.82
CA GLU A 605 -0.20 0.59 -38.84
C GLU A 605 -0.57 1.26 -40.16
N SER A 606 -1.12 2.47 -40.06
CA SER A 606 -1.32 3.37 -41.19
C SER A 606 -0.46 4.61 -41.00
N GLN A 607 0.25 5.00 -42.04
CA GLN A 607 1.12 6.16 -42.06
C GLN A 607 0.71 7.10 -43.19
N LEU A 608 0.66 8.38 -42.88
CA LEU A 608 0.49 9.46 -43.85
C LEU A 608 1.68 10.39 -43.70
N GLY A 609 2.19 10.93 -44.80
CA GLY A 609 3.27 11.88 -44.73
C GLY A 609 3.46 12.69 -46.00
N VAL A 610 4.30 13.70 -45.87
CA VAL A 610 4.69 14.58 -46.95
C VAL A 610 6.16 14.93 -46.82
N ALA A 611 6.89 14.88 -47.92
CA ALA A 611 8.27 15.34 -48.01
C ALA A 611 8.36 16.51 -49.00
N VAL A 612 9.16 17.51 -48.67
CA VAL A 612 9.42 18.70 -49.49
C VAL A 612 10.93 18.86 -49.64
N LYS A 613 11.42 18.79 -50.88
CA LYS A 613 12.84 19.02 -51.22
C LYS A 613 13.01 20.42 -51.77
N ILE A 614 13.91 21.19 -51.17
CA ILE A 614 14.19 22.59 -51.53
C ILE A 614 15.63 22.68 -52.04
N LYS A 615 15.79 23.08 -53.31
CA LYS A 615 17.09 23.38 -53.96
C LYS A 615 18.14 22.27 -53.76
N SER A 616 17.70 21.01 -53.85
CA SER A 616 18.49 19.77 -53.75
C SER A 616 19.25 19.50 -52.44
N HIS A 617 19.44 20.46 -51.54
CA HIS A 617 20.23 20.28 -50.31
C HIS A 617 19.39 19.96 -49.07
N LEU A 618 18.18 20.50 -48.98
CA LEU A 618 17.34 20.39 -47.79
C LEU A 618 16.05 19.61 -48.10
N THR A 619 15.76 18.60 -47.30
CA THR A 619 14.48 17.88 -47.32
C THR A 619 13.81 18.01 -45.96
N LEU A 620 12.56 18.47 -45.97
CA LEU A 620 11.68 18.53 -44.81
C LEU A 620 10.60 17.48 -44.97
N GLN A 621 10.35 16.69 -43.93
CA GLN A 621 9.32 15.66 -43.94
C GLN A 621 8.47 15.73 -42.67
N ALA A 622 7.17 15.62 -42.85
CA ALA A 622 6.21 15.48 -41.75
C ALA A 622 5.45 14.17 -41.92
N THR A 623 5.30 13.41 -40.83
CA THR A 623 4.58 12.13 -40.84
C THR A 623 3.62 12.02 -39.67
N PHE A 624 2.51 11.33 -39.90
CA PHE A 624 1.55 10.91 -38.90
C PHE A 624 1.34 9.40 -39.01
N ASN A 625 1.60 8.69 -37.91
CA ASN A 625 1.48 7.25 -37.80
C ASN A 625 0.36 6.92 -36.82
N ARG A 626 -0.53 5.99 -37.21
CA ARG A 626 -1.55 5.43 -36.34
C ARG A 626 -1.40 3.91 -36.30
N GLN A 627 -1.28 3.36 -35.10
CA GLN A 627 -1.27 1.93 -34.85
C GLN A 627 -2.56 1.53 -34.15
N THR A 628 -3.20 0.47 -34.63
CA THR A 628 -4.47 -0.02 -34.07
C THR A 628 -4.45 -1.54 -33.95
N SER A 629 -4.91 -2.03 -32.81
CA SER A 629 -5.31 -3.42 -32.57
C SER A 629 -6.47 -3.41 -31.57
N LYS A 630 -7.00 -4.59 -31.21
CA LYS A 630 -8.12 -4.72 -30.26
C LYS A 630 -7.84 -4.07 -28.89
N HIS A 631 -6.59 -4.07 -28.43
CA HIS A 631 -6.18 -3.69 -27.07
C HIS A 631 -5.04 -2.66 -27.02
N HIS A 632 -4.73 -2.04 -28.17
CA HIS A 632 -3.62 -1.09 -28.30
C HIS A 632 -3.93 -0.07 -29.38
N GLN A 633 -3.81 1.21 -29.02
CA GLN A 633 -3.91 2.32 -29.95
C GLN A 633 -2.74 3.29 -29.73
N ALA A 634 -2.03 3.63 -30.80
CA ALA A 634 -0.97 4.62 -30.73
C ALA A 634 -1.09 5.64 -31.87
N LYS A 635 -0.79 6.90 -31.57
CA LYS A 635 -0.70 8.00 -32.55
C LYS A 635 0.65 8.67 -32.38
N GLN A 636 1.35 8.93 -33.47
CA GLN A 636 2.65 9.60 -33.45
C GLN A 636 2.79 10.55 -34.62
N GLY A 637 3.16 11.79 -34.32
CA GLY A 637 3.71 12.71 -35.29
C GLY A 637 5.24 12.63 -35.30
N ALA A 638 5.85 12.79 -36.47
CA ALA A 638 7.28 13.03 -36.57
C ALA A 638 7.60 14.14 -37.59
N LEU A 639 8.61 14.93 -37.26
CA LEU A 639 9.22 15.91 -38.16
C LEU A 639 10.67 15.48 -38.42
N ASN A 640 11.01 15.29 -39.68
CA ASN A 640 12.36 14.91 -40.11
C ASN A 640 12.94 16.02 -40.98
N LEU A 641 14.20 16.35 -40.71
CA LEU A 641 15.01 17.28 -41.47
C LEU A 641 16.21 16.50 -42.00
N LEU A 642 16.46 16.58 -43.30
CA LEU A 642 17.61 15.97 -43.94
C LEU A 642 18.37 17.04 -44.71
N TRP A 643 19.66 17.18 -44.40
CA TRP A 643 20.60 18.02 -45.11
C TRP A 643 21.59 17.14 -45.88
N THR A 644 21.77 17.42 -47.17
CA THR A 644 22.73 16.70 -48.03
C THR A 644 23.82 17.65 -48.53
N PHE A 645 25.07 17.22 -48.41
CA PHE A 645 26.26 18.01 -48.79
C PHE A 645 27.31 17.17 -49.49
#